data_AF-A0A131YW43-F1
#
_entry.id   AF-A0A131YW43-F1
#
_cell.length_a   1.000
_cell.length_b   1.000
_cell.length_c   1.000
_cell.angle_alpha   90.00
_cell.angle_beta   90.00
_cell.angle_gamma   90.00
#
_symmetry.space_group_name_H-M   'P 1'
#
loop_
_entity.id
_entity.type
_entity.pdbx_description
1 polymer ?
#
loop_
_entity_poly.entity_id
_entity_poly.type
_entity_poly.pdbx_seq_one_letter_code
_entity_poly.pdbx_strand_id
1 'polypeptide(L)'
;MLPGPASGKRSRLAAGGETSGGGGRALWRPLWQPGWHPRGAPPPLLLPTMKASEGAGGAEQLEEARVEAWLDEHPAFVGDYFMRKASRKVVDSWLLAHAVPQSVVQATSPCPAADQAGGASAGGGGSSASSSSMLAAAHSLSSSSSSLNGGSSSGAGANISPPMRKISACEFDRGSPLRPIVQTSFDGTPTFLTLPAAAENQSGVSGAPGSTGLVRPKRRSRQELQALNERELIFELVKDICNELDIRLLCHKILQNVTVITDADRCSLFLVHGDRDSPSGRCLVSQLFDVSCRSTLDQVRYEEVRVPWGSGIVGYVAQSKEAVNIPDCYNDSRFNKSIDLRTGYRTRCMLCMPIFDRDGEVIGVAQVINKKGKNEHDVFNSNDEKVFSEYLQFCGLVLRNAQLYERSELENKRNQVLLDLARMVFEEQSTIEQVVYRIMTHMQSLLECERCQVLLVDHETRTAFHRVFDLEAKDALREDVATCTSPYEGRFPINTGITGSVVATGQILNIPDAYKDDRFDPKVDEGSSFRHKSILCIPIYNANRLVLGVAQLINKLNGEPFNKNDEQLLEAFAIFCGLGIQNTQMYEKVVKAMAKQRVTLEVLSYHASAPLEEALKLSECVLPSMQSLRLQDYKFNDFSLDDDGMLKACLRIFLELDFLNRFHIEYLVLCRWLLSVKKNYRKVSYHNWRHAFNVGQMMFSILTNTKLHEVLGDLETFGLIMACLCHDLDHRGTNNSFQIKSSSPLAQLYSTSTMEHHHFDQCVMILNSQGNQILSHVSPEEYTTIIRVVEEAILATDLAVYFRKRGQFFKLVENDEYQWANCDHRELLRNMLMTACDIGAITKPWEVQRVVADLVTMEFFQQGDMEKTELNLQPIDMMNREKQDQLPAMQLGFIDSICLPLYRSFSALNDRLYPLLEGVELNRMEWKRLADAHAASVNGDRSDSDDADSRKKT
;
A
#
# COMPACT_ATOMS: atom_id res chain seq x y z
N MET A 1 -55.78 7.55 -31.80
CA MET A 1 -57.16 7.16 -31.46
C MET A 1 -57.13 6.38 -30.15
N LEU A 2 -58.06 6.65 -29.23
CA LEU A 2 -58.38 5.80 -28.08
C LEU A 2 -59.73 5.08 -28.39
N PRO A 3 -60.06 3.96 -27.73
CA PRO A 3 -60.71 3.98 -26.39
C PRO A 3 -60.12 2.99 -25.36
N GLY A 4 -60.47 3.19 -24.08
CA GLY A 4 -60.15 2.28 -22.94
C GLY A 4 -61.14 1.09 -22.81
N PRO A 5 -61.34 0.49 -21.61
CA PRO A 5 -61.84 1.24 -20.44
C PRO A 5 -61.44 0.74 -19.01
N ALA A 6 -61.85 1.52 -17.98
CA ALA A 6 -62.37 1.13 -16.63
C ALA A 6 -61.65 0.07 -15.74
N SER A 7 -61.74 0.03 -14.40
CA SER A 7 -62.22 0.87 -13.27
C SER A 7 -61.76 0.15 -11.96
N GLY A 8 -61.69 0.68 -10.74
CA GLY A 8 -62.18 1.94 -10.17
C GLY A 8 -63.13 1.68 -8.98
N LYS A 9 -62.63 1.70 -7.73
CA LYS A 9 -63.46 1.84 -6.51
C LYS A 9 -62.86 2.86 -5.53
N ARG A 10 -63.73 3.71 -4.99
CA ARG A 10 -63.45 4.88 -4.13
C ARG A 10 -64.25 4.79 -2.83
N SER A 11 -63.72 5.41 -1.78
CA SER A 11 -64.47 6.09 -0.71
C SER A 11 -63.62 7.32 -0.29
N ARG A 12 -64.02 8.57 -0.55
CA ARG A 12 -65.06 9.40 0.16
C ARG A 12 -64.75 9.53 1.66
N LEU A 13 -64.74 10.71 2.32
CA LEU A 13 -65.04 12.14 2.02
C LEU A 13 -64.11 13.02 2.95
N ALA A 14 -64.09 14.35 3.01
CA ALA A 14 -65.00 15.42 2.52
C ALA A 14 -64.22 16.61 1.86
N ALA A 15 -64.43 17.87 2.28
CA ALA A 15 -63.83 19.10 1.72
C ALA A 15 -63.83 20.29 2.72
N GLY A 16 -63.09 21.36 2.37
CA GLY A 16 -63.12 22.70 2.99
C GLY A 16 -61.75 23.16 3.52
N GLY A 17 -61.20 24.33 3.17
CA GLY A 17 -61.63 25.39 2.24
C GLY A 17 -60.44 26.32 1.91
N GLU A 18 -60.62 27.25 0.96
CA GLU A 18 -59.53 28.08 0.40
C GLU A 18 -59.12 29.26 1.29
N THR A 19 -57.84 29.67 1.27
CA THR A 19 -57.41 31.00 0.73
C THR A 19 -55.89 31.26 0.81
N SER A 20 -55.34 31.72 -0.32
CA SER A 20 -54.17 32.62 -0.52
C SER A 20 -52.93 32.60 0.41
N GLY A 21 -51.75 32.38 -0.19
CA GLY A 21 -50.62 33.32 -0.04
C GLY A 21 -49.26 32.77 0.41
N GLY A 22 -48.23 32.96 -0.44
CA GLY A 22 -46.85 33.21 0.03
C GLY A 22 -45.83 32.06 -0.03
N GLY A 23 -45.00 32.10 -1.09
CA GLY A 23 -43.56 31.76 -1.12
C GLY A 23 -43.00 30.67 -0.17
N GLY A 24 -42.68 29.50 -0.73
CA GLY A 24 -41.95 28.47 -0.01
C GLY A 24 -40.49 28.83 0.32
N ARG A 25 -40.08 28.59 1.56
CA ARG A 25 -38.68 28.44 1.98
C ARG A 25 -38.46 27.01 2.49
N ALA A 26 -37.80 26.17 1.70
CA ALA A 26 -37.35 24.86 2.15
C ALA A 26 -36.05 25.01 2.97
N LEU A 27 -36.09 24.57 4.23
CA LEU A 27 -34.96 24.59 5.16
C LEU A 27 -34.00 23.44 4.88
N TRP A 28 -32.76 23.76 4.49
CA TRP A 28 -31.63 22.84 4.63
C TRP A 28 -31.03 23.00 6.04
N ARG A 29 -31.02 21.92 6.83
CA ARG A 29 -30.26 21.81 8.08
C ARG A 29 -29.16 20.75 7.91
N PRO A 30 -27.88 21.08 8.13
CA PRO A 30 -26.84 20.07 8.31
C PRO A 30 -27.00 19.37 9.67
N LEU A 31 -26.86 18.04 9.68
CA LEU A 31 -26.70 17.25 10.89
C LEU A 31 -25.21 17.20 11.27
N TRP A 32 -24.84 17.87 12.36
CA TRP A 32 -23.56 17.67 13.05
C TRP A 32 -23.84 17.49 14.54
N GLN A 33 -23.30 16.41 15.14
CA GLN A 33 -23.35 16.20 16.58
C GLN A 33 -22.15 16.89 17.26
N PRO A 34 -22.33 17.54 18.43
CA PRO A 34 -21.25 18.23 19.12
C PRO A 34 -20.52 17.29 20.09
N GLY A 35 -19.19 17.38 20.10
CA GLY A 35 -18.39 16.72 21.14
C GLY A 35 -16.90 16.75 20.80
N TRP A 36 -16.20 17.74 21.35
CA TRP A 36 -14.82 17.69 21.90
C TRP A 36 -14.34 19.15 22.07
N HIS A 37 -14.06 19.57 23.31
CA HIS A 37 -13.45 20.86 23.62
C HIS A 37 -11.99 20.66 24.06
N PRO A 38 -10.99 21.18 23.33
CA PRO A 38 -9.67 21.41 23.86
C PRO A 38 -9.70 22.64 24.79
N ARG A 39 -9.09 22.54 25.97
CA ARG A 39 -8.97 23.66 26.92
C ARG A 39 -7.69 24.45 26.64
N GLY A 40 -7.79 25.79 26.72
CA GLY A 40 -6.71 26.70 27.12
C GLY A 40 -5.41 26.70 26.30
N ALA A 41 -5.21 27.73 25.48
CA ALA A 41 -3.89 28.07 24.99
C ALA A 41 -3.04 28.72 26.12
N PRO A 42 -1.75 28.35 26.27
CA PRO A 42 -0.79 29.12 27.07
C PRO A 42 -0.38 30.43 26.33
N PRO A 43 0.13 31.44 27.05
CA PRO A 43 0.45 32.74 26.46
C PRO A 43 1.72 32.70 25.57
N PRO A 44 1.88 33.65 24.64
CA PRO A 44 3.04 33.69 23.74
C PRO A 44 4.33 34.07 24.50
N LEU A 45 5.41 33.34 24.21
CA LEU A 45 6.75 33.64 24.69
C LEU A 45 7.34 34.85 23.96
N LEU A 46 7.57 35.94 24.71
CA LEU A 46 8.41 37.04 24.28
C LEU A 46 9.89 36.61 24.31
N LEU A 47 10.56 36.59 23.16
CA LEU A 47 12.02 36.51 23.10
C LEU A 47 12.62 37.92 23.16
N PRO A 48 13.51 38.23 24.12
CA PRO A 48 14.18 39.52 24.18
C PRO A 48 15.37 39.58 23.21
N THR A 49 15.48 40.69 22.48
CA THR A 49 16.64 41.01 21.65
C THR A 49 17.89 41.28 22.51
N MET A 50 19.00 40.58 22.25
CA MET A 50 20.34 40.93 22.78
C MET A 50 21.42 40.74 21.72
N LYS A 51 22.55 41.44 21.91
CA LYS A 51 23.55 41.77 20.88
C LYS A 51 24.55 40.63 20.62
N ALA A 52 25.13 40.64 19.43
CA ALA A 52 26.26 39.80 19.06
C ALA A 52 27.56 40.17 19.82
N SER A 53 28.28 39.15 20.30
CA SER A 53 29.72 39.21 20.60
C SER A 53 30.34 37.81 20.52
N GLU A 54 31.22 37.63 19.54
CA GLU A 54 32.35 36.67 19.42
C GLU A 54 32.30 35.35 20.22
N GLY A 55 32.16 34.22 19.51
CA GLY A 55 32.26 32.87 20.11
C GLY A 55 31.73 31.70 19.28
N ALA A 56 31.84 31.73 17.94
CA ALA A 56 31.26 30.70 17.08
C ALA A 56 32.01 29.35 17.19
N GLY A 57 31.31 28.32 17.65
CA GLY A 57 31.81 26.94 17.75
C GLY A 57 31.28 26.15 18.95
N GLY A 58 31.05 26.81 20.09
CA GLY A 58 30.46 26.17 21.28
C GLY A 58 28.95 26.37 21.45
N ALA A 59 28.38 27.38 20.77
CA ALA A 59 26.96 27.74 20.92
C ALA A 59 26.02 26.81 20.13
N GLU A 60 26.37 26.47 18.88
CA GLU A 60 25.52 25.67 17.98
C GLU A 60 25.22 24.28 18.55
N GLN A 61 26.24 23.57 19.07
CA GLN A 61 26.06 22.25 19.71
C GLN A 61 25.17 22.31 20.98
N LEU A 62 25.15 23.45 21.67
CA LEU A 62 24.32 23.66 22.87
C LEU A 62 22.89 24.09 22.52
N GLU A 63 22.67 24.63 21.32
CA GLU A 63 21.33 24.83 20.75
C GLU A 63 20.78 23.54 20.15
N GLU A 64 21.55 22.78 19.36
CA GLU A 64 21.14 21.48 18.81
C GLU A 64 20.67 20.52 19.91
N ALA A 65 21.47 20.31 20.96
CA ALA A 65 21.10 19.44 22.08
C ALA A 65 19.85 19.91 22.84
N ARG A 66 19.57 21.23 22.87
CA ARG A 66 18.35 21.78 23.48
C ARG A 66 17.13 21.66 22.57
N VAL A 67 17.32 21.72 21.26
CA VAL A 67 16.28 21.47 20.25
C VAL A 67 15.92 19.98 20.24
N GLU A 68 16.90 19.07 20.24
CA GLU A 68 16.67 17.63 20.33
C GLU A 68 15.89 17.26 21.61
N ALA A 69 16.34 17.73 22.78
CA ALA A 69 15.63 17.48 24.04
C ALA A 69 14.19 18.03 24.03
N TRP A 70 13.95 19.18 23.42
CA TRP A 70 12.59 19.73 23.28
C TRP A 70 11.72 18.91 22.31
N LEU A 71 12.29 18.41 21.21
CA LEU A 71 11.59 17.53 20.27
C LEU A 71 11.21 16.19 20.92
N ASP A 72 12.14 15.58 21.68
CA ASP A 72 11.89 14.34 22.44
C ASP A 72 10.77 14.51 23.48
N GLU A 73 10.68 15.68 24.12
CA GLU A 73 9.58 16.02 25.05
C GLU A 73 8.23 16.29 24.36
N HIS A 74 8.22 16.54 23.04
CA HIS A 74 7.02 16.93 22.27
C HIS A 74 6.71 15.99 21.08
N PRO A 75 6.60 14.66 21.28
CA PRO A 75 6.54 13.67 20.20
C PRO A 75 5.34 13.82 19.26
N ALA A 76 4.22 14.40 19.74
CA ALA A 76 3.05 14.69 18.90
C ALA A 76 3.32 15.82 17.89
N PHE A 77 4.07 16.86 18.30
CA PHE A 77 4.51 17.93 17.39
C PHE A 77 5.53 17.40 16.39
N VAL A 78 6.48 16.58 16.85
CA VAL A 78 7.47 15.91 15.99
C VAL A 78 6.78 15.08 14.92
N GLY A 79 5.84 14.20 15.30
CA GLY A 79 5.10 13.37 14.35
C GLY A 79 4.38 14.18 13.27
N ASP A 80 3.65 15.23 13.66
CA ASP A 80 2.96 16.12 12.73
C ASP A 80 3.94 16.95 11.85
N TYR A 81 5.06 17.42 12.41
CA TYR A 81 6.09 18.13 11.65
C TYR A 81 6.75 17.24 10.59
N PHE A 82 7.13 16.00 10.96
CA PHE A 82 7.68 15.04 10.00
C PHE A 82 6.65 14.66 8.93
N MET A 83 5.38 14.44 9.28
CA MET A 83 4.31 14.18 8.29
C MET A 83 4.12 15.35 7.30
N ARG A 84 4.34 16.60 7.73
CA ARG A 84 4.20 17.79 6.87
C ARG A 84 5.47 18.20 6.10
N LYS A 85 6.67 17.76 6.52
CA LYS A 85 7.96 18.26 5.98
C LYS A 85 8.95 17.19 5.53
N ALA A 86 8.81 15.94 5.95
CA ALA A 86 9.72 14.88 5.52
C ALA A 86 9.41 14.45 4.07
N SER A 87 10.41 14.57 3.19
CA SER A 87 10.31 13.98 1.86
C SER A 87 10.78 12.52 1.88
N ARG A 88 10.30 11.71 0.94
CA ARG A 88 10.73 10.31 0.79
C ARG A 88 12.25 10.16 0.70
N LYS A 89 12.95 11.09 0.03
CA LYS A 89 14.42 11.12 0.00
C LYS A 89 15.07 11.29 1.38
N VAL A 90 14.51 12.13 2.24
CA VAL A 90 15.02 12.33 3.61
C VAL A 90 14.81 11.06 4.45
N VAL A 91 13.64 10.42 4.33
CA VAL A 91 13.34 9.15 5.02
C VAL A 91 14.23 8.02 4.51
N ASP A 92 14.40 7.89 3.19
CA ASP A 92 15.26 6.87 2.57
C ASP A 92 16.74 7.09 2.96
N SER A 93 17.23 8.34 3.00
CA SER A 93 18.58 8.66 3.49
C SER A 93 18.76 8.38 4.98
N TRP A 94 17.74 8.68 5.81
CA TRP A 94 17.78 8.35 7.24
C TRP A 94 17.77 6.84 7.47
N LEU A 95 16.92 6.10 6.76
CA LEU A 95 16.90 4.63 6.79
C LEU A 95 18.22 4.03 6.30
N LEU A 96 18.83 4.56 5.25
CA LEU A 96 20.15 4.13 4.79
C LEU A 96 21.25 4.38 5.83
N ALA A 97 21.21 5.52 6.53
CA ALA A 97 22.15 5.85 7.59
C ALA A 97 21.99 4.97 8.85
N HIS A 98 20.77 4.50 9.14
CA HIS A 98 20.46 3.72 10.36
C HIS A 98 20.25 2.21 10.11
N ALA A 99 20.27 1.75 8.85
CA ALA A 99 20.15 0.32 8.51
C ALA A 99 21.46 -0.47 8.74
N VAL A 100 22.59 0.22 8.91
CA VAL A 100 23.88 -0.38 9.28
C VAL A 100 23.99 -0.41 10.81
N PRO A 101 24.20 -1.58 11.45
CA PRO A 101 24.41 -1.62 12.89
C PRO A 101 25.66 -0.83 13.29
N GLN A 102 25.52 0.15 14.18
CA GLN A 102 26.66 0.74 14.88
C GLN A 102 27.23 -0.24 15.90
N SER A 103 28.00 -1.22 15.39
CA SER A 103 28.95 -1.97 16.18
C SER A 103 30.31 -1.86 15.51
N VAL A 104 31.31 -1.39 16.26
CA VAL A 104 32.67 -1.02 15.80
C VAL A 104 32.71 0.32 15.04
N VAL A 105 32.87 1.42 15.79
CA VAL A 105 34.01 2.37 15.68
C VAL A 105 33.95 3.35 16.87
N GLN A 106 35.12 3.71 17.41
CA GLN A 106 35.38 4.68 18.51
C GLN A 106 34.97 4.32 19.95
N ALA A 107 35.87 3.60 20.63
CA ALA A 107 36.37 3.98 21.95
C ALA A 107 37.73 3.32 22.26
N THR A 108 38.79 3.64 21.51
CA THR A 108 40.17 3.38 21.97
C THR A 108 40.67 4.59 22.77
N SER A 109 40.21 4.70 24.01
CA SER A 109 40.85 5.53 25.03
C SER A 109 41.79 4.62 25.84
N PRO A 110 43.10 4.88 25.91
CA PRO A 110 44.02 4.04 26.66
C PRO A 110 43.84 4.27 28.17
N CYS A 111 43.61 3.18 28.92
CA CYS A 111 43.68 3.22 30.38
C CYS A 111 45.11 3.53 30.85
N PRO A 112 45.28 4.17 32.03
CA PRO A 112 46.60 4.52 32.55
C PRO A 112 47.39 3.27 32.95
N ALA A 113 48.58 3.10 32.39
CA ALA A 113 49.60 2.22 32.95
C ALA A 113 50.32 2.96 34.08
N ALA A 114 50.55 2.25 35.19
CA ALA A 114 51.14 2.81 36.41
C ALA A 114 52.62 3.21 36.26
N ASP A 115 53.11 3.99 37.22
CA ASP A 115 54.50 4.41 37.35
C ASP A 115 55.51 3.28 37.15
N GLN A 116 56.47 3.49 36.22
CA GLN A 116 57.89 3.58 36.59
C GLN A 116 58.81 4.04 35.45
N ALA A 117 59.50 5.16 35.71
CA ALA A 117 60.84 5.56 35.27
C ALA A 117 61.35 5.24 33.83
N GLY A 118 61.67 6.30 33.08
CA GLY A 118 63.03 6.40 32.49
C GLY A 118 63.19 6.67 30.99
N GLY A 119 63.24 7.96 30.61
CA GLY A 119 64.33 8.49 29.76
C GLY A 119 64.25 8.44 28.23
N ALA A 120 64.34 9.64 27.62
CA ALA A 120 64.89 9.94 26.27
C ALA A 120 64.14 9.36 25.02
N SER A 121 64.23 9.94 23.81
CA SER A 121 64.54 11.32 23.38
C SER A 121 64.29 11.47 21.86
N ALA A 122 63.78 12.64 21.43
CA ALA A 122 64.06 13.33 20.15
C ALA A 122 63.74 12.69 18.77
N GLY A 123 63.22 13.54 17.87
CA GLY A 123 63.32 13.44 16.40
C GLY A 123 62.14 12.77 15.68
N GLY A 124 61.66 13.26 14.53
CA GLY A 124 62.00 14.49 13.80
C GLY A 124 61.82 14.33 12.27
N GLY A 125 61.21 15.33 11.61
CA GLY A 125 61.00 15.39 10.15
C GLY A 125 59.94 14.41 9.60
N GLY A 126 59.19 14.70 8.53
CA GLY A 126 59.18 15.88 7.64
C GLY A 126 59.11 15.46 6.17
N SER A 127 58.16 16.03 5.40
CA SER A 127 58.23 16.37 3.95
C SER A 127 58.81 15.36 2.92
N SER A 128 58.26 15.12 1.72
CA SER A 128 57.24 15.84 0.94
C SER A 128 57.01 15.17 -0.44
N ALA A 129 55.85 15.40 -1.09
CA ALA A 129 55.60 15.31 -2.55
C ALA A 129 55.74 13.91 -3.22
N SER A 130 54.99 13.51 -4.27
CA SER A 130 53.79 13.99 -5.00
C SER A 130 53.17 12.77 -5.77
N SER A 131 52.13 12.79 -6.62
CA SER A 131 51.26 13.83 -7.23
C SER A 131 50.00 13.19 -7.86
N SER A 132 49.05 14.04 -8.31
CA SER A 132 48.14 13.89 -9.47
C SER A 132 46.90 12.95 -9.46
N SER A 133 45.81 13.51 -10.01
CA SER A 133 44.56 12.91 -10.51
C SER A 133 43.58 12.31 -9.48
N MET A 134 42.26 12.35 -9.67
CA MET A 134 41.31 13.31 -10.28
C MET A 134 39.89 12.80 -9.94
N LEU A 135 38.88 13.65 -10.09
CA LEU A 135 37.48 13.35 -9.78
C LEU A 135 36.84 12.26 -10.64
N ALA A 136 35.94 11.51 -9.99
CA ALA A 136 34.65 11.01 -10.46
C ALA A 136 34.39 10.85 -11.98
N ALA A 137 34.05 9.61 -12.39
CA ALA A 137 32.70 9.22 -12.81
C ALA A 137 32.71 7.82 -13.46
N ALA A 138 31.67 7.01 -13.20
CA ALA A 138 31.31 5.90 -14.09
C ALA A 138 29.80 5.57 -13.95
N HIS A 139 29.06 5.90 -15.00
CA HIS A 139 27.74 5.34 -15.27
C HIS A 139 27.86 3.91 -15.86
N SER A 140 26.69 3.31 -16.09
CA SER A 140 26.42 2.24 -17.07
C SER A 140 26.82 0.81 -16.72
N LEU A 141 25.78 -0.04 -16.66
CA LEU A 141 25.84 -1.48 -16.81
C LEU A 141 26.02 -1.83 -18.30
N SER A 142 26.93 -2.73 -18.62
CA SER A 142 26.72 -3.68 -19.71
C SER A 142 27.46 -5.00 -19.48
N SER A 143 26.79 -6.08 -19.88
CA SER A 143 27.20 -7.47 -19.79
C SER A 143 28.58 -7.82 -20.35
N SER A 144 29.34 -8.66 -19.65
CA SER A 144 29.89 -9.89 -20.25
C SER A 144 30.48 -10.86 -19.21
N SER A 145 30.43 -12.14 -19.56
CA SER A 145 31.00 -13.29 -18.86
C SER A 145 32.52 -13.23 -18.67
N SER A 146 33.05 -13.73 -17.55
CA SER A 146 33.83 -14.99 -17.52
C SER A 146 34.55 -15.27 -16.18
N SER A 147 34.22 -16.45 -15.60
CA SER A 147 35.10 -17.46 -14.99
C SER A 147 36.46 -17.13 -14.30
N LEU A 148 36.74 -17.91 -13.24
CA LEU A 148 38.04 -18.25 -12.60
C LEU A 148 38.61 -17.26 -11.56
N ASN A 149 39.36 -17.68 -10.53
CA ASN A 149 39.33 -18.92 -9.73
C ASN A 149 40.26 -18.76 -8.49
N GLY A 150 39.85 -19.27 -7.32
CA GLY A 150 40.74 -19.66 -6.20
C GLY A 150 41.49 -18.55 -5.40
N GLY A 151 41.87 -18.86 -4.15
CA GLY A 151 42.79 -18.01 -3.36
C GLY A 151 42.55 -17.93 -1.85
N SER A 152 42.40 -19.07 -1.16
CA SER A 152 42.13 -19.16 0.28
C SER A 152 43.33 -18.90 1.20
N SER A 153 43.13 -18.20 2.33
CA SER A 153 43.67 -18.48 3.70
C SER A 153 43.60 -17.21 4.56
N SER A 154 43.46 -17.17 5.88
CA SER A 154 42.85 -18.02 6.93
C SER A 154 43.27 -17.38 8.27
N GLY A 155 42.35 -17.07 9.18
CA GLY A 155 42.67 -16.50 10.48
C GLY A 155 41.44 -16.42 11.37
N ALA A 156 41.34 -17.31 12.36
CA ALA A 156 40.13 -17.51 13.16
C ALA A 156 40.24 -16.89 14.56
N GLY A 157 39.12 -16.35 15.06
CA GLY A 157 38.92 -15.93 16.44
C GLY A 157 37.42 -15.84 16.72
N ALA A 158 36.89 -16.74 17.54
CA ALA A 158 35.45 -16.94 17.69
C ALA A 158 34.86 -16.23 18.91
N ASN A 159 33.64 -15.72 18.77
CA ASN A 159 32.66 -15.54 19.84
C ASN A 159 31.25 -15.63 19.23
N ILE A 160 30.33 -16.32 19.91
CA ILE A 160 29.09 -16.86 19.32
C ILE A 160 27.86 -16.10 19.82
N SER A 161 26.98 -15.75 18.89
CA SER A 161 25.57 -15.34 19.14
C SER A 161 24.65 -16.08 18.14
N PRO A 162 23.39 -16.42 18.52
CA PRO A 162 22.50 -17.20 17.66
C PRO A 162 22.00 -16.38 16.45
N PRO A 163 21.96 -16.95 15.23
CA PRO A 163 21.58 -16.21 14.03
C PRO A 163 20.06 -16.11 13.85
N MET A 164 19.53 -14.88 13.72
CA MET A 164 18.19 -14.63 13.15
C MET A 164 18.27 -14.51 11.63
N ARG A 165 17.33 -15.11 10.90
CA ARG A 165 17.19 -14.93 9.44
C ARG A 165 16.33 -13.69 9.13
N LYS A 166 16.88 -12.74 8.37
CA LYS A 166 16.08 -11.74 7.63
C LYS A 166 15.77 -12.31 6.24
N ILE A 167 14.51 -12.25 5.82
CA ILE A 167 14.04 -12.70 4.50
C ILE A 167 13.80 -11.45 3.64
N SER A 168 14.22 -11.49 2.37
CA SER A 168 13.95 -10.42 1.40
C SER A 168 12.70 -10.75 0.59
N ALA A 169 11.92 -9.72 0.22
CA ALA A 169 10.67 -9.88 -0.53
C ALA A 169 10.83 -10.61 -1.88
N CYS A 170 12.03 -10.61 -2.46
CA CYS A 170 12.31 -11.29 -3.73
C CYS A 170 12.36 -12.84 -3.65
N GLU A 171 12.31 -13.46 -2.47
CA GLU A 171 12.21 -14.93 -2.35
C GLU A 171 10.78 -15.47 -2.63
N PHE A 172 9.75 -14.62 -2.78
CA PHE A 172 8.35 -15.05 -2.97
C PHE A 172 7.89 -15.21 -4.44
N ASP A 173 8.44 -14.46 -5.39
CA ASP A 173 7.83 -14.28 -6.73
C ASP A 173 8.12 -15.39 -7.76
N ARG A 174 8.81 -16.47 -7.37
CA ARG A 174 8.99 -17.66 -8.21
C ARG A 174 8.79 -18.92 -7.37
N GLY A 175 7.85 -19.76 -7.79
CA GLY A 175 7.44 -21.00 -7.10
C GLY A 175 8.51 -22.09 -7.03
N SER A 176 9.60 -21.81 -6.33
CA SER A 176 10.63 -22.76 -5.95
C SER A 176 10.29 -23.36 -4.58
N PRO A 177 10.47 -24.68 -4.35
CA PRO A 177 10.39 -25.22 -3.01
C PRO A 177 11.44 -24.55 -2.11
N LEU A 178 11.05 -24.24 -0.87
CA LEU A 178 11.89 -23.60 0.13
C LEU A 178 13.18 -24.41 0.33
N ARG A 179 14.35 -23.77 0.20
CA ARG A 179 15.64 -24.44 0.44
C ARG A 179 15.75 -24.88 1.92
N PRO A 180 16.35 -26.05 2.20
CA PRO A 180 16.44 -26.58 3.55
C PRO A 180 17.24 -25.68 4.50
N ILE A 181 16.96 -25.80 5.79
CA ILE A 181 17.63 -25.07 6.87
C ILE A 181 19.11 -25.45 6.88
N VAL A 182 20.00 -24.46 6.70
CA VAL A 182 21.44 -24.67 6.80
C VAL A 182 21.84 -24.65 8.27
N GLN A 183 22.28 -25.80 8.78
CA GLN A 183 22.96 -25.88 10.07
C GLN A 183 24.48 -25.87 9.84
N THR A 184 25.14 -24.78 10.18
CA THR A 184 26.61 -24.69 10.16
C THR A 184 27.18 -25.40 11.39
N SER A 185 28.06 -26.39 11.17
CA SER A 185 28.94 -26.87 12.23
C SER A 185 29.99 -25.80 12.59
N PHE A 186 30.70 -26.02 13.71
CA PHE A 186 31.69 -25.10 14.27
C PHE A 186 32.81 -24.68 13.28
N ASP A 187 33.06 -25.50 12.25
CA ASP A 187 34.13 -25.31 11.27
C ASP A 187 33.69 -24.59 9.98
N GLY A 188 32.45 -24.08 9.92
CA GLY A 188 31.97 -23.21 8.83
C GLY A 188 31.67 -23.90 7.49
N THR A 189 31.81 -25.21 7.39
CA THR A 189 31.52 -25.97 6.16
C THR A 189 30.00 -26.18 5.97
N PRO A 190 29.41 -25.81 4.81
CA PRO A 190 28.00 -26.12 4.53
C PRO A 190 27.85 -27.61 4.23
N THR A 191 27.45 -28.40 5.23
CA THR A 191 27.14 -29.82 5.05
C THR A 191 25.76 -29.98 4.44
N PHE A 192 25.69 -30.34 3.16
CA PHE A 192 24.43 -30.72 2.51
C PHE A 192 24.00 -32.11 3.01
N LEU A 193 22.85 -32.19 3.67
CA LEU A 193 22.05 -33.41 3.69
C LEU A 193 21.35 -33.53 2.33
N THR A 194 22.03 -34.13 1.37
CA THR A 194 21.55 -34.26 -0.01
C THR A 194 20.42 -35.29 -0.09
N LEU A 195 19.17 -34.81 0.05
CA LEU A 195 17.99 -35.59 -0.36
C LEU A 195 18.00 -35.73 -1.91
N PRO A 196 17.93 -36.95 -2.47
CA PRO A 196 17.66 -37.12 -3.89
C PRO A 196 16.19 -36.76 -4.15
N ALA A 197 15.94 -35.69 -4.89
CA ALA A 197 14.58 -35.34 -5.30
C ALA A 197 13.96 -36.47 -6.14
N ALA A 198 12.72 -36.86 -5.80
CA ALA A 198 11.93 -37.75 -6.64
C ALA A 198 11.52 -37.01 -7.92
N ALA A 199 11.97 -37.49 -9.08
CA ALA A 199 11.59 -36.92 -10.36
C ALA A 199 10.19 -37.40 -10.76
N GLU A 200 9.32 -36.45 -11.12
CA GLU A 200 8.00 -36.74 -11.68
C GLU A 200 8.13 -37.34 -13.09
N ASN A 201 7.26 -38.32 -13.40
CA ASN A 201 7.18 -38.90 -14.72
C ASN A 201 6.45 -37.95 -15.69
N GLN A 202 7.15 -37.50 -16.74
CA GLN A 202 6.51 -37.12 -18.00
C GLN A 202 7.01 -38.03 -19.13
N SER A 203 6.09 -38.68 -19.83
CA SER A 203 6.35 -39.68 -20.86
C SER A 203 6.50 -39.03 -22.25
N GLY A 204 7.61 -39.28 -22.96
CA GLY A 204 7.87 -38.64 -24.27
C GLY A 204 9.03 -39.18 -25.13
N VAL A 205 8.97 -40.44 -25.56
CA VAL A 205 9.46 -40.98 -26.86
C VAL A 205 10.96 -40.83 -27.28
N SER A 206 11.63 -41.99 -27.31
CA SER A 206 12.71 -42.45 -28.23
C SER A 206 14.16 -41.89 -28.18
N GLY A 207 15.14 -42.79 -28.18
CA GLY A 207 16.54 -42.52 -28.58
C GLY A 207 17.65 -43.05 -27.65
N ALA A 208 18.04 -44.32 -27.78
CA ALA A 208 19.29 -44.88 -27.22
C ALA A 208 20.47 -44.63 -28.22
N PRO A 209 21.76 -44.63 -27.82
CA PRO A 209 22.36 -45.40 -26.72
C PRO A 209 23.40 -44.68 -25.82
N GLY A 210 23.64 -45.22 -24.61
CA GLY A 210 24.75 -44.80 -23.75
C GLY A 210 24.48 -44.91 -22.24
N SER A 211 24.25 -46.13 -21.72
CA SER A 211 23.88 -46.32 -20.31
C SER A 211 25.06 -46.30 -19.34
N THR A 212 25.53 -45.10 -18.94
CA THR A 212 26.27 -44.91 -17.69
C THR A 212 25.28 -44.67 -16.54
N GLY A 213 24.60 -45.75 -16.13
CA GLY A 213 23.61 -45.69 -15.05
C GLY A 213 24.23 -45.22 -13.73
N LEU A 214 23.67 -44.15 -13.15
CA LEU A 214 23.97 -43.71 -11.80
C LEU A 214 23.71 -44.86 -10.82
N VAL A 215 24.79 -45.41 -10.28
CA VAL A 215 24.74 -46.55 -9.37
C VAL A 215 24.14 -46.07 -8.04
N ARG A 216 22.83 -46.34 -7.82
CA ARG A 216 22.28 -46.43 -6.46
C ARG A 216 23.23 -47.32 -5.64
N PRO A 217 23.65 -46.91 -4.43
CA PRO A 217 24.58 -47.71 -3.63
C PRO A 217 23.98 -49.10 -3.42
N LYS A 218 24.60 -50.12 -4.03
CA LYS A 218 24.18 -51.51 -3.81
C LYS A 218 24.37 -51.81 -2.34
N ARG A 219 23.29 -52.24 -1.67
CA ARG A 219 23.36 -52.84 -0.34
C ARG A 219 24.42 -53.96 -0.39
N ARG A 220 25.42 -53.89 0.48
CA ARG A 220 26.50 -54.88 0.56
C ARG A 220 25.89 -56.27 0.73
N SER A 221 26.49 -57.29 0.11
CA SER A 221 25.96 -58.65 0.21
C SER A 221 26.03 -59.17 1.65
N ARG A 222 25.23 -60.18 2.00
CA ARG A 222 25.24 -60.76 3.36
C ARG A 222 26.65 -61.21 3.79
N GLN A 223 27.44 -61.74 2.86
CA GLN A 223 28.81 -62.18 3.11
C GLN A 223 29.76 -61.01 3.38
N GLU A 224 29.56 -59.87 2.70
CA GLU A 224 30.31 -58.63 2.98
C GLU A 224 29.92 -58.03 4.34
N LEU A 225 28.63 -58.04 4.71
CA LEU A 225 28.17 -57.52 6.01
C LEU A 225 28.65 -58.38 7.18
N GLN A 226 28.64 -59.71 7.04
CA GLN A 226 29.15 -60.64 8.05
C GLN A 226 30.69 -60.64 8.18
N ALA A 227 31.41 -59.94 7.30
CA ALA A 227 32.87 -59.80 7.34
C ALA A 227 33.34 -58.47 7.98
N LEU A 228 32.42 -57.60 8.41
CA LEU A 228 32.73 -56.32 9.05
C LEU A 228 32.86 -56.45 10.57
N ASN A 229 33.67 -55.57 11.18
CA ASN A 229 33.70 -55.41 12.64
C ASN A 229 32.34 -54.88 13.14
N GLU A 230 31.95 -55.21 14.38
CA GLU A 230 30.63 -54.82 14.96
C GLU A 230 30.31 -53.32 14.79
N ARG A 231 31.30 -52.44 15.00
CA ARG A 231 31.16 -50.98 14.81
C ARG A 231 30.95 -50.55 13.36
N GLU A 232 31.64 -51.22 12.42
CA GLU A 232 31.49 -50.95 10.98
C GLU A 232 30.15 -51.47 10.45
N LEU A 233 29.69 -52.62 10.97
CA LEU A 233 28.38 -53.18 10.68
C LEU A 233 27.27 -52.24 11.16
N ILE A 234 27.29 -51.80 12.43
CA ILE A 234 26.32 -50.82 12.95
C ILE A 234 26.32 -49.56 12.08
N PHE A 235 27.49 -49.02 11.74
CA PHE A 235 27.59 -47.78 10.95
C PHE A 235 26.97 -47.90 9.54
N GLU A 236 27.24 -48.99 8.80
CA GLU A 236 26.61 -49.23 7.49
C GLU A 236 25.09 -49.49 7.60
N LEU A 237 24.62 -50.17 8.67
CA LEU A 237 23.20 -50.41 8.90
C LEU A 237 22.43 -49.16 9.40
N VAL A 238 23.12 -48.20 10.03
CA VAL A 238 22.58 -46.87 10.35
C VAL A 238 22.47 -46.04 9.06
N LYS A 239 23.48 -46.08 8.19
CA LYS A 239 23.49 -45.37 6.90
C LYS A 239 22.38 -45.82 5.94
N ASP A 240 21.95 -47.08 5.99
CA ASP A 240 20.82 -47.63 5.23
C ASP A 240 19.45 -47.08 5.68
N ILE A 241 19.30 -46.77 6.98
CA ILE A 241 18.05 -46.24 7.55
C ILE A 241 17.98 -44.70 7.56
N CYS A 242 19.10 -44.00 7.75
CA CYS A 242 19.11 -42.53 7.93
C CYS A 242 18.56 -41.72 6.74
N ASN A 243 18.53 -42.30 5.54
CA ASN A 243 18.01 -41.65 4.33
C ASN A 243 16.54 -41.99 4.04
N GLU A 244 15.87 -42.74 4.91
CA GLU A 244 14.50 -43.21 4.71
C GLU A 244 13.49 -42.37 5.49
N LEU A 245 12.51 -41.81 4.79
CA LEU A 245 11.46 -40.94 5.36
C LEU A 245 10.09 -41.61 5.41
N ASP A 246 9.84 -42.64 4.58
CA ASP A 246 8.63 -43.47 4.68
C ASP A 246 8.76 -44.37 5.91
N ILE A 247 7.89 -44.16 6.91
CA ILE A 247 7.87 -44.90 8.18
C ILE A 247 7.74 -46.42 7.94
N ARG A 248 6.98 -46.87 6.94
CA ARG A 248 6.79 -48.30 6.65
C ARG A 248 8.05 -48.92 6.06
N LEU A 249 8.65 -48.29 5.06
CA LEU A 249 9.90 -48.76 4.47
C LEU A 249 11.05 -48.71 5.48
N LEU A 250 11.10 -47.67 6.31
CA LEU A 250 12.02 -47.52 7.44
C LEU A 250 11.84 -48.65 8.48
N CYS A 251 10.62 -48.92 8.93
CA CYS A 251 10.32 -50.02 9.86
C CYS A 251 10.77 -51.37 9.29
N HIS A 252 10.52 -51.63 8.00
CA HIS A 252 10.95 -52.86 7.34
C HIS A 252 12.49 -52.97 7.27
N LYS A 253 13.20 -51.89 6.92
CA LYS A 253 14.68 -51.85 6.93
C LYS A 253 15.26 -52.09 8.33
N ILE A 254 14.73 -51.41 9.35
CA ILE A 254 15.12 -51.59 10.75
C ILE A 254 14.98 -53.07 11.14
N LEU A 255 13.82 -53.68 10.85
CA LEU A 255 13.55 -55.09 11.15
C LEU A 255 14.51 -56.05 10.45
N GLN A 256 14.78 -55.85 9.16
CA GLN A 256 15.79 -56.63 8.44
C GLN A 256 17.19 -56.50 9.06
N ASN A 257 17.60 -55.28 9.39
CA ASN A 257 18.93 -54.99 9.93
C ASN A 257 19.10 -55.55 11.36
N VAL A 258 18.07 -55.44 12.20
CA VAL A 258 17.98 -56.09 13.52
C VAL A 258 18.11 -57.62 13.40
N THR A 259 17.46 -58.24 12.39
CA THR A 259 17.57 -59.68 12.15
C THR A 259 18.99 -60.12 11.78
N VAL A 260 19.75 -59.25 11.09
CA VAL A 260 21.16 -59.50 10.73
C VAL A 260 22.10 -59.30 11.93
N ILE A 261 21.83 -58.31 12.79
CA ILE A 261 22.63 -58.00 13.99
C ILE A 261 22.51 -59.09 15.07
N THR A 262 21.29 -59.58 15.31
CA THR A 262 20.96 -60.49 16.42
C THR A 262 20.93 -61.97 16.03
N ASP A 263 21.18 -62.29 14.75
CA ASP A 263 20.95 -63.59 14.12
C ASP A 263 19.57 -64.20 14.48
N ALA A 264 18.54 -63.37 14.62
CA ALA A 264 17.18 -63.83 14.92
C ALA A 264 16.52 -64.58 13.74
N ASP A 265 15.47 -65.37 14.03
CA ASP A 265 14.68 -65.97 12.96
C ASP A 265 13.74 -64.95 12.33
N ARG A 266 12.99 -64.25 13.19
CA ARG A 266 11.95 -63.29 12.84
C ARG A 266 11.96 -62.13 13.82
N CYS A 267 11.37 -61.01 13.40
CA CYS A 267 11.27 -59.82 14.21
C CYS A 267 9.93 -59.09 13.99
N SER A 268 9.58 -58.19 14.90
CA SER A 268 8.38 -57.34 14.84
C SER A 268 8.63 -56.02 15.55
N LEU A 269 8.05 -54.94 15.04
CA LEU A 269 8.19 -53.58 15.58
C LEU A 269 6.81 -53.00 15.83
N PHE A 270 6.59 -52.54 17.05
CA PHE A 270 5.34 -51.91 17.47
C PHE A 270 5.62 -50.44 17.76
N LEU A 271 4.96 -49.53 17.05
CA LEU A 271 5.06 -48.09 17.30
C LEU A 271 3.98 -47.64 18.28
N VAL A 272 4.28 -46.62 19.09
CA VAL A 272 3.31 -46.02 20.00
C VAL A 272 2.35 -45.13 19.22
N HIS A 273 1.05 -45.31 19.44
CA HIS A 273 -0.02 -44.52 18.85
C HIS A 273 -0.97 -44.01 19.96
N GLY A 274 -1.47 -42.78 19.80
CA GLY A 274 -2.24 -42.06 20.83
C GLY A 274 -1.45 -40.91 21.46
N ASP A 275 -2.16 -39.93 22.00
CA ASP A 275 -1.58 -38.68 22.49
C ASP A 275 -0.93 -38.82 23.88
N ARG A 276 0.00 -37.91 24.23
CA ARG A 276 0.70 -37.93 25.51
C ARG A 276 -0.27 -37.71 26.68
N ASP A 277 -1.29 -36.87 26.52
CA ASP A 277 -2.16 -36.40 27.61
C ASP A 277 -3.40 -37.27 27.89
N SER A 278 -3.61 -38.36 27.13
CA SER A 278 -4.70 -39.32 27.35
C SER A 278 -4.18 -40.74 27.60
N PRO A 279 -3.91 -41.12 28.88
CA PRO A 279 -3.32 -42.43 29.21
C PRO A 279 -4.15 -43.64 28.74
N SER A 280 -5.48 -43.50 28.70
CA SER A 280 -6.42 -44.52 28.23
C SER A 280 -6.45 -44.69 26.71
N GLY A 281 -5.85 -43.77 25.95
CA GLY A 281 -5.80 -43.80 24.48
C GLY A 281 -4.50 -44.35 23.89
N ARG A 282 -3.47 -44.62 24.71
CA ARG A 282 -2.18 -45.13 24.22
C ARG A 282 -2.28 -46.62 23.87
N CYS A 283 -1.91 -46.96 22.66
CA CYS A 283 -1.77 -48.35 22.21
C CYS A 283 -0.50 -48.55 21.39
N LEU A 284 -0.06 -49.80 21.29
CA LEU A 284 1.06 -50.23 20.48
C LEU A 284 0.52 -50.81 19.18
N VAL A 285 0.94 -50.26 18.05
CA VAL A 285 0.48 -50.65 16.71
C VAL A 285 1.65 -51.22 15.92
N SER A 286 1.54 -52.46 15.47
CA SER A 286 2.41 -52.98 14.42
C SER A 286 1.68 -52.95 13.07
N GLN A 287 2.36 -52.40 12.06
CA GLN A 287 1.93 -52.42 10.66
C GLN A 287 2.67 -53.49 9.83
N LEU A 288 3.65 -54.17 10.41
CA LEU A 288 4.51 -55.15 9.74
C LEU A 288 4.70 -56.38 10.65
N PHE A 289 4.18 -57.52 10.21
CA PHE A 289 4.26 -58.78 10.95
C PHE A 289 5.03 -59.84 10.16
N ASP A 290 5.74 -60.72 10.86
CA ASP A 290 6.46 -61.87 10.28
C ASP A 290 7.69 -61.53 9.39
N VAL A 291 8.34 -60.38 9.64
CA VAL A 291 9.51 -59.92 8.86
C VAL A 291 10.73 -60.82 9.13
N SER A 292 11.46 -61.14 8.06
CA SER A 292 12.70 -61.93 8.11
C SER A 292 13.81 -61.28 7.29
N CYS A 293 15.07 -61.70 7.46
CA CYS A 293 16.22 -61.16 6.71
C CYS A 293 16.16 -61.33 5.17
N ARG A 294 15.11 -61.96 4.61
CA ARG A 294 14.90 -62.15 3.16
C ARG A 294 13.55 -61.64 2.64
N SER A 295 12.63 -61.16 3.49
CA SER A 295 11.32 -60.67 3.02
C SER A 295 11.47 -59.38 2.21
N THR A 296 10.71 -59.26 1.13
CA THR A 296 10.44 -57.96 0.50
C THR A 296 9.17 -57.35 1.10
N LEU A 297 8.99 -56.02 1.00
CA LEU A 297 7.80 -55.33 1.51
C LEU A 297 6.49 -55.97 1.00
N ASP A 298 6.44 -56.35 -0.28
CA ASP A 298 5.26 -56.95 -0.92
C ASP A 298 4.91 -58.37 -0.42
N GLN A 299 5.83 -59.02 0.31
CA GLN A 299 5.64 -60.37 0.88
C GLN A 299 5.22 -60.34 2.35
N VAL A 300 5.24 -59.17 3.00
CA VAL A 300 4.85 -59.00 4.41
C VAL A 300 3.33 -58.89 4.51
N ARG A 301 2.71 -59.60 5.47
CA ARG A 301 1.24 -59.57 5.64
C ARG A 301 0.78 -58.26 6.26
N TYR A 302 -0.25 -57.66 5.66
CA TYR A 302 -0.91 -56.46 6.13
C TYR A 302 -2.03 -56.79 7.14
N GLU A 303 -1.64 -57.13 8.37
CA GLU A 303 -2.55 -57.22 9.51
C GLU A 303 -2.11 -56.22 10.58
N GLU A 304 -2.94 -55.21 10.84
CA GLU A 304 -2.66 -54.20 11.87
C GLU A 304 -2.89 -54.81 13.26
N VAL A 305 -1.80 -55.08 13.99
CA VAL A 305 -1.87 -55.67 15.33
C VAL A 305 -1.82 -54.55 16.37
N ARG A 306 -2.94 -54.34 17.06
CA ARG A 306 -3.06 -53.40 18.20
C ARG A 306 -2.91 -54.14 19.53
N VAL A 307 -1.95 -53.71 20.34
CA VAL A 307 -1.71 -54.22 21.70
C VAL A 307 -1.99 -53.10 22.72
N PRO A 308 -2.86 -53.32 23.72
CA PRO A 308 -3.09 -52.33 24.78
C PRO A 308 -1.82 -52.04 25.61
N TRP A 309 -1.68 -50.81 26.08
CA TRP A 309 -0.56 -50.43 26.96
C TRP A 309 -0.49 -51.31 28.22
N GLY A 310 0.71 -51.74 28.62
CA GLY A 310 0.91 -52.64 29.76
C GLY A 310 0.50 -54.11 29.55
N SER A 311 -0.08 -54.48 28.41
CA SER A 311 -0.57 -55.85 28.16
C SER A 311 0.44 -56.72 27.39
N GLY A 312 0.65 -57.96 27.87
CA GLY A 312 1.62 -58.89 27.30
C GLY A 312 3.09 -58.42 27.44
N ILE A 313 4.02 -59.18 26.86
CA ILE A 313 5.47 -58.86 26.97
C ILE A 313 5.79 -57.49 26.34
N VAL A 314 5.23 -57.20 25.16
CA VAL A 314 5.51 -55.94 24.43
C VAL A 314 4.91 -54.73 25.18
N GLY A 315 3.69 -54.85 25.70
CA GLY A 315 3.07 -53.80 26.52
C GLY A 315 3.75 -53.62 27.88
N TYR A 316 4.23 -54.69 28.50
CA TYR A 316 5.07 -54.62 29.70
C TYR A 316 6.36 -53.83 29.44
N VAL A 317 7.10 -54.14 28.37
CA VAL A 317 8.35 -53.44 28.01
C VAL A 317 8.11 -51.95 27.73
N ALA A 318 7.00 -51.59 27.07
CA ALA A 318 6.63 -50.19 26.89
C ALA A 318 6.32 -49.46 28.21
N GLN A 319 5.75 -50.17 29.19
CA GLN A 319 5.39 -49.61 30.50
C GLN A 319 6.57 -49.55 31.48
N SER A 320 7.41 -50.59 31.55
CA SER A 320 8.56 -50.66 32.46
C SER A 320 9.76 -49.85 31.97
N LYS A 321 9.86 -49.59 30.64
CA LYS A 321 11.05 -49.08 29.96
C LYS A 321 12.29 -49.99 30.08
N GLU A 322 12.12 -51.25 30.49
CA GLU A 322 13.21 -52.21 30.67
C GLU A 322 13.21 -53.27 29.55
N ALA A 323 14.41 -53.67 29.11
CA ALA A 323 14.57 -54.79 28.19
C ALA A 323 14.21 -56.13 28.84
N VAL A 324 13.65 -57.05 28.06
CA VAL A 324 13.22 -58.37 28.53
C VAL A 324 13.77 -59.45 27.60
N ASN A 325 14.71 -60.25 28.12
CA ASN A 325 15.25 -61.45 27.48
C ASN A 325 14.64 -62.70 28.12
N ILE A 326 14.04 -63.57 27.31
CA ILE A 326 13.32 -64.77 27.74
C ILE A 326 13.95 -66.00 27.03
N PRO A 327 14.71 -66.84 27.76
CA PRO A 327 15.30 -68.06 27.21
C PRO A 327 14.27 -69.12 26.78
N ASP A 328 13.14 -69.24 27.49
CA ASP A 328 12.01 -70.11 27.12
C ASP A 328 10.68 -69.37 27.31
N CYS A 329 10.05 -69.01 26.20
CA CYS A 329 8.81 -68.26 26.16
C CYS A 329 7.61 -69.02 26.73
N TYR A 330 7.65 -70.37 26.73
CA TYR A 330 6.53 -71.15 27.25
C TYR A 330 6.49 -71.17 28.79
N ASN A 331 7.55 -70.73 29.46
CA ASN A 331 7.63 -70.63 30.92
C ASN A 331 7.31 -69.22 31.45
N ASP A 332 7.27 -68.17 30.61
CA ASP A 332 6.85 -66.82 31.03
C ASP A 332 5.32 -66.69 31.05
N SER A 333 4.77 -66.23 32.18
CA SER A 333 3.33 -66.07 32.37
C SER A 333 2.70 -64.97 31.50
N ARG A 334 3.50 -64.04 30.96
CA ARG A 334 3.08 -62.93 30.09
C ARG A 334 3.08 -63.31 28.61
N PHE A 335 3.57 -64.50 28.25
CA PHE A 335 3.65 -64.95 26.86
C PHE A 335 2.30 -65.47 26.35
N ASN A 336 1.81 -64.90 25.24
CA ASN A 336 0.54 -65.30 24.65
C ASN A 336 0.67 -66.46 23.66
N LYS A 337 0.48 -67.68 24.17
CA LYS A 337 0.56 -68.94 23.42
C LYS A 337 -0.51 -69.09 22.31
N SER A 338 -1.56 -68.25 22.28
CA SER A 338 -2.62 -68.39 21.25
C SER A 338 -2.15 -67.99 19.85
N ILE A 339 -1.12 -67.15 19.74
CA ILE A 339 -0.56 -66.71 18.46
C ILE A 339 0.27 -67.85 17.83
N ASP A 340 1.13 -68.51 18.61
CA ASP A 340 1.86 -69.72 18.20
C ASP A 340 0.89 -70.83 17.74
N LEU A 341 -0.15 -71.12 18.54
CA LEU A 341 -1.16 -72.13 18.20
C LEU A 341 -1.93 -71.81 16.91
N ARG A 342 -2.19 -70.53 16.62
CA ARG A 342 -2.90 -70.09 15.40
C ARG A 342 -2.01 -70.07 14.16
N THR A 343 -0.70 -69.83 14.33
CA THR A 343 0.26 -69.72 13.22
C THR A 343 0.99 -71.03 12.91
N GLY A 344 0.96 -72.00 13.83
CA GLY A 344 1.75 -73.23 13.74
C GLY A 344 3.26 -73.02 13.94
N TYR A 345 3.67 -71.80 14.31
CA TYR A 345 5.06 -71.43 14.57
C TYR A 345 5.33 -71.50 16.08
N ARG A 346 6.51 -72.00 16.47
CA ARG A 346 6.89 -72.13 17.89
C ARG A 346 7.95 -71.10 18.27
N THR A 347 7.57 -70.18 19.15
CA THR A 347 8.46 -69.19 19.76
C THR A 347 9.20 -69.83 20.93
N ARG A 348 10.52 -70.04 20.79
CA ARG A 348 11.37 -70.69 21.81
C ARG A 348 11.97 -69.63 22.73
N CYS A 349 12.82 -68.76 22.19
CA CYS A 349 13.45 -67.65 22.91
C CYS A 349 13.04 -66.30 22.29
N MET A 350 13.03 -65.24 23.09
CA MET A 350 12.59 -63.91 22.70
C MET A 350 13.42 -62.83 23.40
N LEU A 351 13.75 -61.76 22.67
CA LEU A 351 14.33 -60.55 23.23
C LEU A 351 13.48 -59.35 22.78
N CYS A 352 12.96 -58.59 23.75
CA CYS A 352 12.17 -57.39 23.54
C CYS A 352 12.88 -56.18 24.14
N MET A 353 12.99 -55.10 23.37
CA MET A 353 13.64 -53.86 23.80
C MET A 353 12.79 -52.63 23.45
N PRO A 354 12.69 -51.64 24.36
CA PRO A 354 12.07 -50.37 24.06
C PRO A 354 12.95 -49.53 23.13
N ILE A 355 12.33 -48.73 22.26
CA ILE A 355 12.98 -47.70 21.45
C ILE A 355 12.68 -46.34 22.07
N PHE A 356 13.72 -45.58 22.37
CA PHE A 356 13.61 -44.27 23.01
C PHE A 356 13.76 -43.11 22.02
N ASP A 357 13.04 -42.02 22.29
CA ASP A 357 13.36 -40.68 21.77
C ASP A 357 14.54 -40.06 22.54
N ARG A 358 15.05 -38.91 22.07
CA ARG A 358 16.02 -38.05 22.78
C ARG A 358 15.60 -37.71 24.21
N ASP A 359 14.29 -37.60 24.45
CA ASP A 359 13.69 -37.29 25.76
C ASP A 359 13.67 -38.50 26.73
N GLY A 360 14.08 -39.71 26.30
CA GLY A 360 13.94 -40.94 27.10
C GLY A 360 12.52 -41.51 27.13
N GLU A 361 11.64 -41.05 26.24
CA GLU A 361 10.27 -41.56 26.08
C GLU A 361 10.21 -42.71 25.07
N VAL A 362 9.36 -43.71 25.34
CA VAL A 362 9.22 -44.88 24.45
C VAL A 362 8.40 -44.51 23.23
N ILE A 363 9.00 -44.59 22.04
CA ILE A 363 8.32 -44.36 20.75
C ILE A 363 7.89 -45.67 20.07
N GLY A 364 8.43 -46.80 20.51
CA GLY A 364 8.07 -48.12 20.05
C GLY A 364 8.78 -49.23 20.83
N VAL A 365 8.48 -50.48 20.51
CA VAL A 365 9.11 -51.67 21.07
C VAL A 365 9.49 -52.60 19.93
N ALA A 366 10.77 -52.98 19.89
CA ALA A 366 11.31 -53.96 18.96
C ALA A 366 11.37 -55.34 19.62
N GLN A 367 10.89 -56.35 18.91
CA GLN A 367 10.84 -57.74 19.35
C GLN A 367 11.60 -58.61 18.34
N VAL A 368 12.50 -59.45 18.83
CA VAL A 368 13.15 -60.52 18.06
C VAL A 368 12.86 -61.87 18.69
N ILE A 369 12.68 -62.89 17.85
CA ILE A 369 12.35 -64.25 18.28
C ILE A 369 13.24 -65.29 17.61
N ASN A 370 13.47 -66.39 18.34
CA ASN A 370 14.23 -67.57 17.91
C ASN A 370 15.63 -67.24 17.36
N LYS A 371 16.63 -67.14 18.24
CA LYS A 371 18.03 -67.02 17.82
C LYS A 371 18.44 -68.19 16.91
N LYS A 372 19.18 -67.87 15.84
CA LYS A 372 19.87 -68.82 14.96
C LYS A 372 21.31 -68.98 15.44
N GLY A 373 21.79 -70.20 15.46
CA GLY A 373 23.14 -70.52 15.90
C GLY A 373 23.55 -71.92 15.45
N LYS A 374 24.56 -72.49 16.11
CA LYS A 374 25.08 -73.83 15.76
C LYS A 374 24.25 -74.95 16.38
N ASN A 375 23.52 -74.67 17.45
CA ASN A 375 22.64 -75.62 18.13
C ASN A 375 21.18 -75.13 18.06
N GLU A 376 20.22 -76.07 18.10
CA GLU A 376 18.79 -75.71 18.09
C GLU A 376 18.31 -75.00 19.38
N HIS A 377 19.13 -74.98 20.44
CA HIS A 377 18.82 -74.38 21.73
C HIS A 377 19.60 -73.10 22.04
N ASP A 378 20.22 -72.46 21.04
CA ASP A 378 20.94 -71.21 21.27
C ASP A 378 19.97 -70.07 21.69
N VAL A 379 20.36 -69.30 22.71
CA VAL A 379 19.57 -68.22 23.32
C VAL A 379 20.27 -66.87 23.18
N PHE A 380 19.50 -65.78 23.30
CA PHE A 380 20.06 -64.43 23.29
C PHE A 380 20.95 -64.19 24.52
N ASN A 381 22.13 -63.65 24.31
CA ASN A 381 23.15 -63.38 25.32
C ASN A 381 23.35 -61.88 25.52
N SER A 382 24.15 -61.50 26.52
CA SER A 382 24.40 -60.09 26.86
C SER A 382 25.14 -59.29 25.78
N ASN A 383 25.78 -59.94 24.81
CA ASN A 383 26.34 -59.24 23.63
C ASN A 383 25.21 -58.88 22.66
N ASP A 384 24.29 -59.80 22.37
CA ASP A 384 23.13 -59.51 21.53
C ASP A 384 22.28 -58.38 22.14
N GLU A 385 22.07 -58.40 23.46
CA GLU A 385 21.39 -57.30 24.17
C GLU A 385 22.10 -55.96 23.98
N LYS A 386 23.41 -55.93 24.18
CA LYS A 386 24.20 -54.71 24.06
C LYS A 386 24.17 -54.15 22.63
N VAL A 387 24.45 -54.98 21.64
CA VAL A 387 24.52 -54.56 20.22
C VAL A 387 23.13 -54.18 19.69
N PHE A 388 22.07 -54.86 20.13
CA PHE A 388 20.68 -54.49 19.81
C PHE A 388 20.30 -53.14 20.43
N SER A 389 20.64 -52.91 21.71
CA SER A 389 20.43 -51.63 22.39
C SER A 389 21.19 -50.47 21.72
N GLU A 390 22.46 -50.68 21.34
CA GLU A 390 23.25 -49.68 20.62
C GLU A 390 22.62 -49.33 19.26
N TYR A 391 22.11 -50.31 18.50
CA TYR A 391 21.41 -50.04 17.23
C TYR A 391 20.06 -49.34 17.40
N LEU A 392 19.28 -49.72 18.41
CA LEU A 392 17.95 -49.15 18.66
C LEU A 392 17.99 -47.66 19.07
N GLN A 393 19.06 -47.19 19.70
CA GLN A 393 19.27 -45.76 19.96
C GLN A 393 19.26 -44.94 18.66
N PHE A 394 19.94 -45.42 17.60
CA PHE A 394 19.91 -44.76 16.29
C PHE A 394 18.54 -44.91 15.60
N CYS A 395 17.92 -46.09 15.71
CA CYS A 395 16.56 -46.31 15.18
C CYS A 395 15.54 -45.34 15.78
N GLY A 396 15.66 -45.03 17.08
CA GLY A 396 14.81 -44.06 17.78
C GLY A 396 14.85 -42.67 17.13
N LEU A 397 16.07 -42.17 16.89
CA LEU A 397 16.29 -40.87 16.24
C LEU A 397 15.70 -40.81 14.82
N VAL A 398 15.88 -41.87 14.03
CA VAL A 398 15.43 -41.91 12.63
C VAL A 398 13.91 -42.09 12.53
N LEU A 399 13.31 -42.97 13.34
CA LEU A 399 11.84 -43.14 13.42
C LEU A 399 11.15 -41.85 13.85
N ARG A 400 11.72 -41.14 14.84
CA ARG A 400 11.19 -39.85 15.29
C ARG A 400 11.24 -38.80 14.18
N ASN A 401 12.34 -38.75 13.42
CA ASN A 401 12.48 -37.83 12.29
C ASN A 401 11.45 -38.14 11.17
N ALA A 402 11.24 -39.41 10.83
CA ALA A 402 10.24 -39.83 9.85
C ALA A 402 8.80 -39.47 10.29
N GLN A 403 8.45 -39.69 11.57
CA GLN A 403 7.15 -39.28 12.14
C GLN A 403 6.94 -37.76 12.12
N LEU A 404 7.98 -36.99 12.42
CA LEU A 404 7.93 -35.52 12.35
C LEU A 404 7.77 -35.04 10.91
N TYR A 405 8.45 -35.69 9.95
CA TYR A 405 8.33 -35.38 8.53
C TYR A 405 6.94 -35.68 7.97
N GLU A 406 6.37 -36.86 8.25
CA GLU A 406 5.00 -37.21 7.82
C GLU A 406 3.96 -36.23 8.36
N ARG A 407 4.08 -35.84 9.64
CA ARG A 407 3.21 -34.83 10.26
C ARG A 407 3.37 -33.46 9.59
N SER A 408 4.60 -33.02 9.34
CA SER A 408 4.91 -31.77 8.65
C SER A 408 4.35 -31.73 7.23
N GLU A 409 4.44 -32.84 6.49
CA GLU A 409 3.86 -32.97 5.15
C GLU A 409 2.33 -32.90 5.16
N LEU A 410 1.68 -33.49 6.16
CA LEU A 410 0.22 -33.42 6.31
C LEU A 410 -0.25 -32.01 6.71
N GLU A 411 0.50 -31.32 7.58
CA GLU A 411 0.27 -29.91 7.91
C GLU A 411 0.53 -28.98 6.70
N ASN A 412 1.57 -29.24 5.90
CA ASN A 412 1.86 -28.51 4.65
C ASN A 412 0.73 -28.66 3.63
N LYS A 413 0.23 -29.88 3.39
CA LYS A 413 -0.90 -30.13 2.48
C LYS A 413 -2.17 -29.40 2.95
N ARG A 414 -2.46 -29.40 4.25
CA ARG A 414 -3.57 -28.62 4.81
C ARG A 414 -3.41 -27.12 4.55
N ASN A 415 -2.20 -26.59 4.73
CA ASN A 415 -1.91 -25.17 4.48
C ASN A 415 -1.98 -24.80 2.99
N GLN A 416 -1.58 -25.70 2.08
CA GLN A 416 -1.76 -25.50 0.62
C GLN A 416 -3.24 -25.35 0.26
N VAL A 417 -4.10 -26.26 0.73
CA VAL A 417 -5.55 -26.18 0.51
C VAL A 417 -6.12 -24.85 1.01
N LEU A 418 -5.73 -24.39 2.20
CA LEU A 418 -6.15 -23.08 2.74
C LEU A 418 -5.65 -21.89 1.89
N LEU A 419 -4.45 -21.96 1.31
CA LEU A 419 -3.90 -20.90 0.46
C LEU A 419 -4.56 -20.84 -0.91
N ASP A 420 -4.86 -22.00 -1.52
CA ASP A 420 -5.57 -22.05 -2.80
C ASP A 420 -7.02 -21.58 -2.65
N LEU A 421 -7.67 -21.95 -1.55
CA LEU A 421 -8.97 -21.41 -1.14
C LEU A 421 -8.93 -19.89 -0.95
N ALA A 422 -7.90 -19.36 -0.28
CA ALA A 422 -7.74 -17.90 -0.12
C ALA A 422 -7.56 -17.20 -1.48
N ARG A 423 -6.73 -17.76 -2.38
CA ARG A 423 -6.55 -17.22 -3.75
C ARG A 423 -7.88 -17.13 -4.49
N MET A 424 -8.67 -18.21 -4.49
CA MET A 424 -9.97 -18.25 -5.18
C MET A 424 -11.00 -17.25 -4.62
N VAL A 425 -10.89 -16.86 -3.35
CA VAL A 425 -11.75 -15.80 -2.75
C VAL A 425 -11.29 -14.38 -3.12
N PHE A 426 -9.98 -14.15 -3.33
CA PHE A 426 -9.44 -12.80 -3.58
C PHE A 426 -9.18 -12.46 -5.06
N GLU A 427 -9.15 -13.46 -5.96
CA GLU A 427 -8.81 -13.28 -7.38
C GLU A 427 -9.84 -12.45 -8.16
N GLU A 428 -11.13 -12.50 -7.79
CA GLU A 428 -12.22 -11.85 -8.54
C GLU A 428 -13.12 -11.00 -7.62
N GLN A 429 -12.85 -9.70 -7.55
CA GLN A 429 -13.53 -8.73 -6.67
C GLN A 429 -14.63 -7.95 -7.40
N SER A 430 -15.62 -8.66 -7.95
CA SER A 430 -16.70 -8.11 -8.76
C SER A 430 -17.89 -7.61 -7.94
N THR A 431 -18.57 -8.53 -7.25
CA THR A 431 -19.82 -8.33 -6.50
C THR A 431 -19.84 -9.23 -5.27
N ILE A 432 -20.51 -8.80 -4.20
CA ILE A 432 -20.61 -9.61 -2.99
C ILE A 432 -21.36 -10.93 -3.23
N GLU A 433 -22.33 -10.95 -4.14
CA GLU A 433 -23.06 -12.15 -4.57
C GLU A 433 -22.10 -13.23 -5.11
N GLN A 434 -21.22 -12.86 -6.05
CA GLN A 434 -20.30 -13.81 -6.69
C GLN A 434 -19.22 -14.29 -5.71
N VAL A 435 -18.72 -13.42 -4.83
CA VAL A 435 -17.75 -13.80 -3.79
C VAL A 435 -18.37 -14.74 -2.77
N VAL A 436 -19.61 -14.49 -2.31
CA VAL A 436 -20.30 -15.39 -1.37
C VAL A 436 -20.66 -16.72 -2.02
N TYR A 437 -21.07 -16.72 -3.30
CA TYR A 437 -21.31 -17.95 -4.05
C TYR A 437 -20.04 -18.82 -4.17
N ARG A 438 -18.90 -18.25 -4.56
CA ARG A 438 -17.59 -18.93 -4.57
C ARG A 438 -17.23 -19.48 -3.18
N ILE A 439 -17.40 -18.68 -2.12
CA ILE A 439 -17.19 -19.11 -0.74
C ILE A 439 -18.01 -20.38 -0.43
N MET A 440 -19.30 -20.39 -0.77
CA MET A 440 -20.20 -21.50 -0.46
C MET A 440 -19.89 -22.78 -1.24
N THR A 441 -19.62 -22.68 -2.55
CA THR A 441 -19.27 -23.85 -3.37
C THR A 441 -17.97 -24.49 -2.88
N HIS A 442 -16.98 -23.68 -2.50
CA HIS A 442 -15.73 -24.18 -1.93
C HIS A 442 -15.91 -24.78 -0.53
N MET A 443 -16.72 -24.19 0.36
CA MET A 443 -17.04 -24.78 1.68
C MET A 443 -17.69 -26.14 1.54
N GLN A 444 -18.66 -26.24 0.63
CA GLN A 444 -19.38 -27.48 0.34
C GLN A 444 -18.44 -28.57 -0.20
N SER A 445 -17.53 -28.22 -1.12
CA SER A 445 -16.54 -29.15 -1.66
C SER A 445 -15.45 -29.54 -0.65
N LEU A 446 -15.11 -28.66 0.30
CA LEU A 446 -14.04 -28.89 1.27
C LEU A 446 -14.48 -29.76 2.45
N LEU A 447 -15.72 -29.58 2.91
CA LEU A 447 -16.26 -30.23 4.12
C LEU A 447 -17.31 -31.31 3.81
N GLU A 448 -17.55 -31.56 2.52
CA GLU A 448 -18.45 -32.60 2.00
C GLU A 448 -19.84 -32.55 2.66
N CYS A 449 -20.57 -31.43 2.51
CA CYS A 449 -21.90 -31.25 3.11
C CYS A 449 -23.06 -31.19 2.10
N GLU A 450 -24.24 -31.67 2.49
CA GLU A 450 -25.44 -31.68 1.64
C GLU A 450 -25.92 -30.24 1.29
N ARG A 451 -25.77 -29.27 2.22
CA ARG A 451 -26.21 -27.88 2.02
C ARG A 451 -25.33 -26.87 2.79
N CYS A 452 -25.08 -25.72 2.17
CA CYS A 452 -24.29 -24.61 2.73
C CYS A 452 -25.10 -23.30 2.67
N GLN A 453 -25.08 -22.51 3.74
CA GLN A 453 -25.77 -21.24 3.85
C GLN A 453 -24.85 -20.14 4.39
N VAL A 454 -24.97 -18.93 3.87
CA VAL A 454 -24.26 -17.74 4.37
C VAL A 454 -25.24 -16.59 4.56
N LEU A 455 -25.30 -16.03 5.76
CA LEU A 455 -26.20 -14.94 6.14
C LEU A 455 -25.39 -13.72 6.53
N LEU A 456 -25.56 -12.61 5.82
CA LEU A 456 -24.84 -11.36 6.08
C LEU A 456 -25.66 -10.41 6.97
N VAL A 457 -25.05 -9.89 8.02
CA VAL A 457 -25.65 -8.97 8.99
C VAL A 457 -25.67 -7.55 8.42
N ASP A 458 -26.77 -6.83 8.60
CA ASP A 458 -26.78 -5.38 8.36
C ASP A 458 -26.02 -4.64 9.48
N HIS A 459 -24.93 -3.96 9.14
CA HIS A 459 -24.15 -3.17 10.08
C HIS A 459 -24.83 -1.86 10.53
N GLU A 460 -25.78 -1.32 9.74
CA GLU A 460 -26.48 -0.08 10.07
C GLU A 460 -27.61 -0.34 11.07
N THR A 461 -28.46 -1.34 10.83
CA THR A 461 -29.57 -1.65 11.75
C THR A 461 -29.23 -2.67 12.83
N ARG A 462 -28.27 -3.59 12.62
CA ARG A 462 -27.85 -4.69 13.53
C ARG A 462 -28.99 -5.55 14.12
N THR A 463 -30.18 -5.49 13.54
CA THR A 463 -31.38 -6.18 14.03
C THR A 463 -31.84 -7.28 13.07
N ALA A 464 -31.41 -7.23 11.81
CA ALA A 464 -31.76 -8.19 10.79
C ALA A 464 -30.56 -8.57 9.90
N PHE A 465 -30.65 -9.76 9.30
CA PHE A 465 -29.82 -10.13 8.16
C PHE A 465 -30.26 -9.33 6.91
N HIS A 466 -29.29 -8.80 6.16
CA HIS A 466 -29.54 -8.06 4.91
C HIS A 466 -29.64 -9.00 3.70
N ARG A 467 -28.81 -10.05 3.67
CA ARG A 467 -28.77 -11.03 2.57
C ARG A 467 -28.60 -12.44 3.12
N VAL A 468 -29.29 -13.38 2.48
CA VAL A 468 -29.23 -14.82 2.77
C VAL A 468 -28.95 -15.56 1.47
N PHE A 469 -27.86 -16.32 1.47
CA PHE A 469 -27.41 -17.15 0.36
C PHE A 469 -27.53 -18.62 0.77
N ASP A 470 -27.99 -19.47 -0.15
CA ASP A 470 -28.34 -20.86 0.13
C ASP A 470 -27.98 -21.76 -1.06
N LEU A 471 -27.24 -22.84 -0.81
CA LEU A 471 -26.69 -23.73 -1.83
C LEU A 471 -26.87 -25.19 -1.40
N GLU A 472 -27.71 -25.94 -2.13
CA GLU A 472 -27.81 -27.39 -2.01
C GLU A 472 -26.82 -28.07 -2.97
N ALA A 473 -26.25 -29.22 -2.59
CA ALA A 473 -25.26 -29.96 -3.40
C ALA A 473 -25.77 -30.37 -4.79
N LYS A 474 -27.09 -30.40 -5.01
CA LYS A 474 -27.70 -30.66 -6.33
C LYS A 474 -27.64 -29.46 -7.27
N ASP A 475 -27.57 -28.25 -6.75
CA ASP A 475 -27.57 -27.01 -7.55
C ASP A 475 -26.16 -26.57 -7.96
N ALA A 476 -25.10 -27.10 -7.32
CA ALA A 476 -23.69 -26.86 -7.70
C ALA A 476 -23.31 -27.30 -9.13
N LEU A 477 -24.22 -27.99 -9.85
CA LEU A 477 -24.09 -28.38 -11.25
C LEU A 477 -24.78 -27.41 -12.23
N ARG A 478 -25.35 -26.29 -11.75
CA ARG A 478 -25.96 -25.24 -12.58
C ARG A 478 -25.03 -24.01 -12.62
N GLU A 479 -24.71 -23.54 -13.82
CA GLU A 479 -23.89 -22.33 -14.02
C GLU A 479 -24.67 -21.02 -13.75
N ASP A 480 -26.00 -21.09 -13.58
CA ASP A 480 -26.88 -19.94 -13.36
C ASP A 480 -26.82 -19.39 -11.92
N VAL A 481 -25.81 -18.54 -11.65
CA VAL A 481 -25.62 -17.81 -10.37
C VAL A 481 -26.89 -17.10 -9.88
N ALA A 482 -27.79 -16.71 -10.79
CA ALA A 482 -29.04 -16.00 -10.50
C ALA A 482 -30.08 -16.81 -9.68
N THR A 483 -29.92 -18.12 -9.49
CA THR A 483 -30.85 -18.95 -8.70
C THR A 483 -30.40 -19.24 -7.26
N CYS A 484 -29.16 -18.87 -6.87
CA CYS A 484 -28.62 -19.16 -5.53
C CYS A 484 -28.88 -18.05 -4.48
N THR A 485 -29.54 -16.97 -4.88
CA THR A 485 -30.16 -16.02 -3.95
C THR A 485 -31.60 -16.44 -3.68
N SER A 486 -31.98 -16.49 -2.40
CA SER A 486 -33.39 -16.58 -2.04
C SER A 486 -34.14 -15.38 -2.64
N PRO A 487 -35.31 -15.57 -3.29
CA PRO A 487 -36.09 -14.46 -3.87
C PRO A 487 -36.68 -13.51 -2.80
N TYR A 488 -36.39 -13.74 -1.53
CA TYR A 488 -36.78 -12.89 -0.42
C TYR A 488 -35.61 -12.00 0.02
N GLU A 489 -35.66 -10.70 -0.30
CA GLU A 489 -35.06 -9.63 0.52
C GLU A 489 -35.79 -9.49 1.87
N GLY A 490 -36.05 -10.63 2.53
CA GLY A 490 -36.69 -10.71 3.83
C GLY A 490 -35.70 -10.33 4.92
N ARG A 491 -35.96 -9.23 5.63
CA ARG A 491 -35.22 -8.89 6.85
C ARG A 491 -35.54 -9.89 7.96
N PHE A 492 -34.77 -10.98 8.03
CA PHE A 492 -34.89 -11.97 9.09
C PHE A 492 -34.31 -11.41 10.40
N PRO A 493 -35.06 -11.42 11.52
CA PRO A 493 -34.56 -10.91 12.80
C PRO A 493 -33.41 -11.77 13.32
N ILE A 494 -32.34 -11.12 13.76
CA ILE A 494 -31.11 -11.81 14.23
C ILE A 494 -31.34 -12.66 15.49
N ASN A 495 -32.41 -12.43 16.26
CA ASN A 495 -32.61 -13.06 17.56
C ASN A 495 -33.37 -14.41 17.53
N THR A 496 -33.42 -15.12 16.40
CA THR A 496 -34.21 -16.36 16.28
C THR A 496 -33.37 -17.53 15.74
N GLY A 497 -33.34 -18.63 16.50
CA GLY A 497 -32.70 -19.88 16.10
C GLY A 497 -31.18 -19.97 16.28
N ILE A 498 -30.59 -21.01 15.70
CA ILE A 498 -29.16 -21.36 15.80
C ILE A 498 -28.26 -20.23 15.29
N THR A 499 -28.51 -19.72 14.08
CA THR A 499 -27.75 -18.63 13.45
C THR A 499 -27.75 -17.37 14.31
N GLY A 500 -28.89 -17.04 14.92
CA GLY A 500 -29.02 -15.93 15.85
C GLY A 500 -28.20 -16.07 17.13
N SER A 501 -28.17 -17.28 17.70
CA SER A 501 -27.30 -17.61 18.84
C SER A 501 -25.82 -17.40 18.49
N VAL A 502 -25.39 -17.74 17.26
CA VAL A 502 -24.00 -17.54 16.81
C VAL A 502 -23.67 -16.06 16.61
N VAL A 503 -24.55 -15.27 16.00
CA VAL A 503 -24.33 -13.80 15.87
C VAL A 503 -24.25 -13.12 17.24
N ALA A 504 -25.09 -13.52 18.20
CA ALA A 504 -25.15 -12.91 19.52
C ALA A 504 -23.97 -13.30 20.44
N THR A 505 -23.47 -14.53 20.33
CA THR A 505 -22.39 -15.04 21.20
C THR A 505 -20.99 -14.97 20.59
N GLY A 506 -20.88 -14.97 19.26
CA GLY A 506 -19.61 -15.18 18.55
C GLY A 506 -19.01 -16.58 18.74
N GLN A 507 -19.78 -17.56 19.23
CA GLN A 507 -19.29 -18.91 19.47
C GLN A 507 -19.70 -19.87 18.36
N ILE A 508 -18.81 -20.80 18.02
CA ILE A 508 -19.06 -21.88 17.07
C ILE A 508 -20.06 -22.87 17.69
N LEU A 509 -21.02 -23.33 16.90
CA LEU A 509 -21.99 -24.35 17.29
C LEU A 509 -21.89 -25.57 16.38
N ASN A 510 -21.39 -26.67 16.91
CA ASN A 510 -21.44 -27.99 16.29
C ASN A 510 -22.56 -28.81 16.96
N ILE A 511 -23.61 -29.12 16.20
CA ILE A 511 -24.84 -29.78 16.66
C ILE A 511 -24.92 -31.15 15.96
N PRO A 512 -24.66 -32.27 16.67
CA PRO A 512 -24.71 -33.61 16.08
C PRO A 512 -26.11 -34.09 15.67
N ASP A 513 -27.15 -33.61 16.35
CA ASP A 513 -28.55 -33.93 16.08
C ASP A 513 -29.42 -32.66 16.25
N ALA A 514 -29.84 -32.08 15.12
CA ALA A 514 -30.59 -30.84 15.05
C ALA A 514 -31.92 -30.92 15.82
N TYR A 515 -32.61 -32.07 15.79
CA TYR A 515 -33.91 -32.25 16.44
C TYR A 515 -33.82 -32.40 17.97
N LYS A 516 -32.60 -32.51 18.52
CA LYS A 516 -32.35 -32.50 19.98
C LYS A 516 -31.95 -31.14 20.53
N ASP A 517 -31.73 -30.13 19.68
CA ASP A 517 -31.32 -28.79 20.12
C ASP A 517 -32.53 -27.86 20.25
N ASP A 518 -32.77 -27.31 21.44
CA ASP A 518 -33.90 -26.42 21.74
C ASP A 518 -33.95 -25.15 20.85
N ARG A 519 -32.86 -24.82 20.15
CA ARG A 519 -32.75 -23.64 19.26
C ARG A 519 -33.10 -23.97 17.80
N PHE A 520 -33.35 -25.23 17.46
CA PHE A 520 -33.82 -25.63 16.14
C PHE A 520 -35.35 -25.54 16.09
N ASP A 521 -35.93 -24.89 15.06
CA ASP A 521 -37.37 -24.89 14.82
C ASP A 521 -37.71 -26.01 13.82
N PRO A 522 -38.40 -27.11 14.22
CA PRO A 522 -38.71 -28.22 13.33
C PRO A 522 -39.55 -27.82 12.10
N LYS A 523 -40.22 -26.66 12.13
CA LYS A 523 -41.04 -26.15 11.01
C LYS A 523 -40.22 -25.85 9.76
N VAL A 524 -38.90 -25.67 9.86
CA VAL A 524 -38.07 -25.44 8.66
C VAL A 524 -37.99 -26.66 7.74
N ASP A 525 -38.28 -27.86 8.27
CA ASP A 525 -38.38 -29.11 7.51
C ASP A 525 -39.83 -29.46 7.13
N GLU A 526 -40.85 -28.73 7.61
CA GLU A 526 -42.25 -29.00 7.28
C GLU A 526 -42.56 -28.63 5.82
N GLY A 527 -42.80 -29.66 4.99
CA GLY A 527 -43.10 -29.50 3.56
C GLY A 527 -41.87 -29.57 2.64
N SER A 528 -40.68 -29.71 3.20
CA SER A 528 -39.43 -29.97 2.46
C SER A 528 -39.18 -31.47 2.27
N SER A 529 -38.48 -31.86 1.20
CA SER A 529 -37.91 -33.21 1.06
C SER A 529 -36.54 -33.35 1.73
N PHE A 530 -35.97 -32.25 2.19
CA PHE A 530 -34.70 -32.17 2.92
C PHE A 530 -34.96 -32.17 4.42
N ARG A 531 -34.09 -32.83 5.20
CA ARG A 531 -34.19 -32.94 6.66
C ARG A 531 -32.86 -32.64 7.33
N HIS A 532 -32.85 -31.77 8.33
CA HIS A 532 -31.65 -31.46 9.11
C HIS A 532 -31.32 -32.63 10.05
N LYS A 533 -30.07 -33.12 9.98
CA LYS A 533 -29.50 -34.16 10.86
C LYS A 533 -28.43 -33.51 11.73
N SER A 534 -27.34 -33.04 11.12
CA SER A 534 -26.22 -32.37 11.79
C SER A 534 -26.03 -30.96 11.24
N ILE A 535 -25.67 -30.01 12.12
CA ILE A 535 -25.49 -28.60 11.76
C ILE A 535 -24.18 -28.10 12.36
N LEU A 536 -23.35 -27.46 11.55
CA LEU A 536 -22.16 -26.74 12.00
C LEU A 536 -22.29 -25.28 11.60
N CYS A 537 -22.39 -24.38 12.58
CA CYS A 537 -22.58 -22.94 12.37
C CYS A 537 -21.46 -22.13 13.01
N ILE A 538 -20.90 -21.21 12.22
CA ILE A 538 -19.73 -20.39 12.58
C ILE A 538 -19.99 -18.89 12.30
N PRO A 539 -19.43 -17.98 13.13
CA PRO A 539 -19.41 -16.56 12.83
C PRO A 539 -18.32 -16.22 11.79
N ILE A 540 -18.64 -15.29 10.89
CA ILE A 540 -17.69 -14.67 9.96
C ILE A 540 -17.32 -13.29 10.54
N TYR A 541 -16.02 -13.04 10.72
CA TYR A 541 -15.51 -11.82 11.36
C TYR A 541 -14.86 -10.85 10.37
N ASN A 542 -14.95 -9.55 10.66
CA ASN A 542 -14.11 -8.54 10.02
C ASN A 542 -12.74 -8.43 10.71
N ALA A 543 -11.84 -7.62 10.15
CA ALA A 543 -10.52 -7.35 10.74
C ALA A 543 -10.56 -6.83 12.20
N ASN A 544 -11.67 -6.22 12.61
CA ASN A 544 -11.90 -5.67 13.96
C ASN A 544 -12.67 -6.65 14.88
N ARG A 545 -12.80 -7.94 14.50
CA ARG A 545 -13.58 -8.98 15.21
C ARG A 545 -15.07 -8.67 15.41
N LEU A 546 -15.66 -7.81 14.57
CA LEU A 546 -17.12 -7.67 14.49
C LEU A 546 -17.69 -8.74 13.56
N VAL A 547 -18.82 -9.34 13.94
CA VAL A 547 -19.52 -10.33 13.12
C VAL A 547 -20.09 -9.65 11.87
N LEU A 548 -19.60 -10.04 10.69
CA LEU A 548 -20.10 -9.67 9.36
C LEU A 548 -21.32 -10.51 8.98
N GLY A 549 -21.37 -11.74 9.47
CA GLY A 549 -22.36 -12.73 9.07
C GLY A 549 -22.11 -14.06 9.77
N VAL A 550 -22.86 -15.08 9.39
CA VAL A 550 -22.66 -16.47 9.81
C VAL A 550 -22.66 -17.38 8.59
N ALA A 551 -21.87 -18.44 8.65
CA ALA A 551 -22.00 -19.57 7.74
C ALA A 551 -22.56 -20.78 8.49
N GLN A 552 -23.38 -21.56 7.80
CA GLN A 552 -24.03 -22.75 8.32
C GLN A 552 -23.88 -23.89 7.31
N LEU A 553 -23.29 -25.00 7.74
CA LEU A 553 -23.21 -26.24 6.99
C LEU A 553 -24.19 -27.24 7.58
N ILE A 554 -24.88 -27.97 6.71
CA ILE A 554 -25.96 -28.88 7.10
C ILE A 554 -25.72 -30.23 6.44
N ASN A 555 -25.73 -31.27 7.28
CA ASN A 555 -25.52 -32.69 6.99
C ASN A 555 -24.20 -32.99 6.27
N LYS A 556 -23.36 -33.84 6.86
CA LYS A 556 -22.18 -34.38 6.17
C LYS A 556 -22.59 -35.49 5.20
N LEU A 557 -22.03 -35.52 3.99
CA LEU A 557 -22.35 -36.48 2.93
C LEU A 557 -22.06 -37.93 3.31
N ASN A 558 -21.10 -38.15 4.22
CA ASN A 558 -20.80 -39.47 4.78
C ASN A 558 -21.82 -39.97 5.83
N GLY A 559 -22.79 -39.14 6.23
CA GLY A 559 -23.84 -39.45 7.21
C GLY A 559 -23.45 -39.26 8.69
N GLU A 560 -22.19 -38.95 8.99
CA GLU A 560 -21.68 -38.76 10.34
C GLU A 560 -21.82 -37.29 10.82
N PRO A 561 -21.79 -37.01 12.13
CA PRO A 561 -21.72 -35.64 12.64
C PRO A 561 -20.37 -34.98 12.32
N PHE A 562 -20.35 -33.65 12.28
CA PHE A 562 -19.11 -32.89 12.09
C PHE A 562 -18.14 -33.12 13.26
N ASN A 563 -16.87 -33.33 12.95
CA ASN A 563 -15.81 -33.57 13.93
C ASN A 563 -15.00 -32.29 14.24
N LYS A 564 -14.06 -32.35 15.19
CA LYS A 564 -13.23 -31.20 15.57
C LYS A 564 -12.26 -30.71 14.48
N ASN A 565 -11.87 -31.55 13.52
CA ASN A 565 -11.06 -31.12 12.38
C ASN A 565 -11.92 -30.32 11.39
N ASP A 566 -13.18 -30.73 11.18
CA ASP A 566 -14.15 -29.98 10.36
C ASP A 566 -14.35 -28.57 10.94
N GLU A 567 -14.49 -28.48 12.27
CA GLU A 567 -14.61 -27.21 13.02
C GLU A 567 -13.39 -26.30 12.81
N GLN A 568 -12.17 -26.80 13.01
CA GLN A 568 -10.93 -26.04 12.83
C GLN A 568 -10.68 -25.61 11.38
N LEU A 569 -11.00 -26.47 10.41
CA LEU A 569 -10.84 -26.17 8.99
C LEU A 569 -11.80 -25.07 8.55
N LEU A 570 -13.04 -25.15 9.05
CA LEU A 570 -14.08 -24.16 8.81
C LEU A 570 -13.78 -22.81 9.49
N GLU A 571 -13.29 -22.82 10.74
CA GLU A 571 -12.83 -21.61 11.44
C GLU A 571 -11.70 -20.90 10.68
N ALA A 572 -10.69 -21.66 10.22
CA ALA A 572 -9.60 -21.11 9.41
C ALA A 572 -10.12 -20.50 8.09
N PHE A 573 -11.10 -21.13 7.43
CA PHE A 573 -11.68 -20.60 6.20
C PHE A 573 -12.58 -19.38 6.45
N ALA A 574 -13.27 -19.29 7.59
CA ALA A 574 -14.11 -18.16 7.99
C ALA A 574 -13.35 -16.82 8.01
N ILE A 575 -12.07 -16.85 8.39
CA ILE A 575 -11.18 -15.69 8.42
C ILE A 575 -11.01 -15.12 7.00
N PHE A 576 -10.72 -15.98 6.01
CA PHE A 576 -10.59 -15.57 4.61
C PHE A 576 -11.92 -15.10 4.01
N CYS A 577 -13.02 -15.76 4.36
CA CYS A 577 -14.37 -15.32 3.97
C CYS A 577 -14.65 -13.89 4.45
N GLY A 578 -14.35 -13.60 5.70
CA GLY A 578 -14.60 -12.29 6.29
C GLY A 578 -13.77 -11.17 5.68
N LEU A 579 -12.48 -11.43 5.41
CA LEU A 579 -11.61 -10.53 4.67
C LEU A 579 -12.12 -10.28 3.23
N GLY A 580 -12.52 -11.33 2.51
CA GLY A 580 -13.08 -11.23 1.15
C GLY A 580 -14.35 -10.38 1.12
N ILE A 581 -15.32 -10.73 1.97
CA ILE A 581 -16.59 -10.00 2.12
C ILE A 581 -16.35 -8.52 2.47
N GLN A 582 -15.46 -8.23 3.43
CA GLN A 582 -15.14 -6.86 3.84
C GLN A 582 -14.52 -6.04 2.69
N ASN A 583 -13.60 -6.63 1.92
CA ASN A 583 -12.93 -5.97 0.81
C ASN A 583 -13.93 -5.64 -0.32
N THR A 584 -14.78 -6.60 -0.72
CA THR A 584 -15.80 -6.37 -1.76
C THR A 584 -16.84 -5.33 -1.34
N GLN A 585 -17.28 -5.34 -0.07
CA GLN A 585 -18.16 -4.28 0.47
C GLN A 585 -17.50 -2.89 0.47
N MET A 586 -16.19 -2.81 0.75
CA MET A 586 -15.45 -1.55 0.69
C MET A 586 -15.34 -1.06 -0.76
N TYR A 587 -15.00 -1.95 -1.69
CA TYR A 587 -14.90 -1.64 -3.11
C TYR A 587 -16.23 -1.13 -3.69
N GLU A 588 -17.35 -1.80 -3.40
CA GLU A 588 -18.69 -1.33 -3.79
C GLU A 588 -19.00 0.09 -3.26
N LYS A 589 -18.60 0.42 -2.03
CA LYS A 589 -18.79 1.76 -1.45
C LYS A 589 -17.96 2.80 -2.18
N VAL A 590 -16.71 2.49 -2.53
CA VAL A 590 -15.83 3.37 -3.32
C VAL A 590 -16.40 3.59 -4.72
N VAL A 591 -16.81 2.53 -5.42
CA VAL A 591 -17.43 2.64 -6.76
C VAL A 591 -18.71 3.49 -6.72
N LYS A 592 -19.57 3.29 -5.70
CA LYS A 592 -20.79 4.13 -5.50
C LYS A 592 -20.44 5.59 -5.18
N ALA A 593 -19.35 5.85 -4.45
CA ALA A 593 -18.88 7.21 -4.18
C ALA A 593 -18.32 7.89 -5.45
N MET A 594 -17.51 7.18 -6.23
CA MET A 594 -16.98 7.65 -7.52
C MET A 594 -18.11 7.95 -8.52
N ALA A 595 -19.14 7.10 -8.60
CA ALA A 595 -20.31 7.34 -9.43
C ALA A 595 -21.06 8.61 -9.02
N LYS A 596 -21.27 8.84 -7.71
CA LYS A 596 -21.85 10.09 -7.19
C LYS A 596 -20.99 11.31 -7.53
N GLN A 597 -19.67 11.20 -7.36
CA GLN A 597 -18.73 12.28 -7.70
C GLN A 597 -18.78 12.62 -9.20
N ARG A 598 -18.83 11.62 -10.08
CA ARG A 598 -18.94 11.81 -11.53
C ARG A 598 -20.23 12.56 -11.92
N VAL A 599 -21.38 12.16 -11.36
CA VAL A 599 -22.66 12.85 -11.59
C VAL A 599 -22.61 14.30 -11.05
N THR A 600 -21.99 14.53 -9.89
CA THR A 600 -21.80 15.89 -9.36
C THR A 600 -20.94 16.76 -10.29
N LEU A 601 -19.84 16.23 -10.83
CA LEU A 601 -18.99 16.94 -11.79
C LEU A 601 -19.70 17.23 -13.12
N GLU A 602 -20.55 16.32 -13.59
CA GLU A 602 -21.38 16.52 -14.79
C GLU A 602 -22.38 17.67 -14.60
N VAL A 603 -23.06 17.72 -13.44
CA VAL A 603 -23.96 18.83 -13.07
C VAL A 603 -23.19 20.15 -12.96
N LEU A 604 -21.98 20.15 -12.37
CA LEU A 604 -21.13 21.33 -12.31
C LEU A 604 -20.67 21.81 -13.69
N SER A 605 -20.25 20.91 -14.58
CA SER A 605 -19.88 21.20 -15.98
C SER A 605 -21.03 21.83 -16.77
N TYR A 606 -22.27 21.34 -16.57
CA TYR A 606 -23.47 21.92 -17.18
C TYR A 606 -23.71 23.37 -16.72
N HIS A 607 -23.57 23.65 -15.42
CA HIS A 607 -23.72 25.00 -14.88
C HIS A 607 -22.53 25.92 -15.20
N ALA A 608 -21.31 25.39 -15.34
CA ALA A 608 -20.12 26.13 -15.77
C ALA A 608 -20.18 26.52 -17.25
N SER A 609 -20.80 25.69 -18.11
CA SER A 609 -20.89 25.93 -19.55
C SER A 609 -21.83 27.08 -19.91
N ALA A 610 -21.49 27.84 -20.96
CA ALA A 610 -22.37 28.84 -21.55
C ALA A 610 -23.54 28.19 -22.33
N PRO A 611 -24.73 28.84 -22.36
CA PRO A 611 -25.85 28.41 -23.20
C PRO A 611 -25.49 28.47 -24.69
N LEU A 612 -25.98 27.51 -25.48
CA LEU A 612 -25.75 27.49 -26.93
C LEU A 612 -26.37 28.71 -27.64
N GLU A 613 -27.48 29.24 -27.12
CA GLU A 613 -28.15 30.43 -27.67
C GLU A 613 -27.28 31.70 -27.58
N GLU A 614 -26.49 31.85 -26.51
CA GLU A 614 -25.54 32.96 -26.36
C GLU A 614 -24.35 32.81 -27.32
N ALA A 615 -23.86 31.59 -27.50
CA ALA A 615 -22.79 31.29 -28.47
C ALA A 615 -23.21 31.56 -29.92
N LEU A 616 -24.46 31.23 -30.28
CA LEU A 616 -25.01 31.56 -31.60
C LEU A 616 -25.08 33.08 -31.81
N LYS A 617 -25.65 33.83 -30.86
CA LYS A 617 -25.71 35.31 -30.91
C LYS A 617 -24.33 35.94 -31.05
N LEU A 618 -23.32 35.43 -30.34
CA LEU A 618 -21.95 35.91 -30.45
C LEU A 618 -21.33 35.57 -31.82
N SER A 619 -21.62 34.38 -32.37
CA SER A 619 -21.12 33.97 -33.69
C SER A 619 -21.71 34.79 -34.86
N GLU A 620 -22.94 35.28 -34.72
CA GLU A 620 -23.60 36.13 -35.73
C GLU A 620 -23.17 37.61 -35.65
N CYS A 621 -22.43 38.01 -34.60
CA CYS A 621 -21.98 39.39 -34.44
C CYS A 621 -20.89 39.78 -35.44
N VAL A 622 -21.03 40.98 -36.02
CA VAL A 622 -19.96 41.60 -36.82
C VAL A 622 -18.76 41.93 -35.91
N LEU A 623 -17.61 41.33 -36.21
CA LEU A 623 -16.38 41.57 -35.45
C LEU A 623 -15.66 42.84 -35.92
N PRO A 624 -15.38 43.82 -35.04
CA PRO A 624 -14.56 44.98 -35.38
C PRO A 624 -13.14 44.57 -35.81
N SER A 625 -12.45 45.44 -36.55
CA SER A 625 -11.08 45.17 -37.01
C SER A 625 -10.08 45.37 -35.87
N MET A 626 -8.96 44.64 -35.91
CA MET A 626 -7.87 44.77 -34.92
C MET A 626 -7.35 46.22 -34.80
N GLN A 627 -7.28 46.96 -35.91
CA GLN A 627 -6.92 48.38 -35.93
C GLN A 627 -7.95 49.27 -35.22
N SER A 628 -9.26 49.01 -35.40
CA SER A 628 -10.32 49.80 -34.74
C SER A 628 -10.35 49.62 -33.22
N LEU A 629 -10.03 48.41 -32.75
CA LEU A 629 -9.87 48.09 -31.33
C LEU A 629 -8.49 48.42 -30.75
N ARG A 630 -7.50 48.76 -31.60
CA ARG A 630 -6.10 49.03 -31.22
C ARG A 630 -5.42 47.90 -30.42
N LEU A 631 -5.75 46.65 -30.72
CA LEU A 631 -5.31 45.49 -29.92
C LEU A 631 -3.79 45.23 -29.91
N GLN A 632 -3.01 45.84 -30.81
CA GLN A 632 -1.54 45.76 -30.84
C GLN A 632 -0.84 46.89 -30.07
N ASP A 633 -1.57 47.90 -29.59
CA ASP A 633 -1.00 49.03 -28.86
C ASP A 633 -0.76 48.64 -27.39
N TYR A 634 0.48 48.77 -26.91
CA TYR A 634 0.79 48.56 -25.50
C TYR A 634 0.00 49.51 -24.58
N LYS A 635 -0.37 50.71 -25.07
CA LYS A 635 -1.15 51.73 -24.34
C LYS A 635 -2.68 51.47 -24.38
N PHE A 636 -3.10 50.32 -24.92
CA PHE A 636 -4.49 49.85 -24.89
C PHE A 636 -5.08 49.85 -23.47
N ASN A 637 -6.37 50.21 -23.36
CA ASN A 637 -7.20 50.12 -22.16
C ASN A 637 -8.62 49.66 -22.53
N ASP A 638 -9.28 48.95 -21.62
CA ASP A 638 -10.59 48.32 -21.81
C ASP A 638 -11.78 49.16 -21.27
N PHE A 639 -11.53 50.38 -20.79
CA PHE A 639 -12.55 51.22 -20.14
C PHE A 639 -13.74 51.59 -21.07
N SER A 640 -13.52 51.60 -22.38
CA SER A 640 -14.56 51.83 -23.40
C SER A 640 -15.26 50.56 -23.86
N LEU A 641 -14.79 49.37 -23.46
CA LEU A 641 -15.35 48.08 -23.86
C LEU A 641 -16.28 47.54 -22.76
N ASP A 642 -17.42 47.04 -23.18
CA ASP A 642 -18.29 46.18 -22.39
C ASP A 642 -17.84 44.72 -22.48
N ASP A 643 -18.57 43.84 -21.79
CA ASP A 643 -18.29 42.41 -21.76
C ASP A 643 -18.31 41.77 -23.16
N ASP A 644 -19.27 42.17 -24.01
CA ASP A 644 -19.40 41.71 -25.39
C ASP A 644 -18.28 42.26 -26.29
N GLY A 645 -17.86 43.51 -26.08
CA GLY A 645 -16.72 44.12 -26.75
C GLY A 645 -15.41 43.38 -26.47
N MET A 646 -15.18 42.98 -25.22
CA MET A 646 -14.02 42.14 -24.85
C MET A 646 -14.09 40.74 -25.47
N LEU A 647 -15.27 40.10 -25.49
CA LEU A 647 -15.45 38.79 -26.17
C LEU A 647 -15.17 38.89 -27.68
N LYS A 648 -15.66 39.95 -28.34
CA LYS A 648 -15.39 40.22 -29.77
C LYS A 648 -13.91 40.52 -30.03
N ALA A 649 -13.23 41.17 -29.08
CA ALA A 649 -11.79 41.38 -29.12
C ALA A 649 -11.00 40.06 -28.96
N CYS A 650 -11.41 39.15 -28.06
CA CYS A 650 -10.83 37.80 -27.98
C CYS A 650 -11.01 37.02 -29.29
N LEU A 651 -12.22 37.00 -29.86
CA LEU A 651 -12.46 36.36 -31.16
C LEU A 651 -11.58 36.96 -32.27
N ARG A 652 -11.39 38.28 -32.27
CA ARG A 652 -10.45 38.95 -33.17
C ARG A 652 -9.01 38.46 -32.94
N ILE A 653 -8.52 38.35 -31.71
CA ILE A 653 -7.17 37.82 -31.42
C ILE A 653 -6.97 36.41 -32.00
N PHE A 654 -7.92 35.49 -31.81
CA PHE A 654 -7.85 34.13 -32.34
C PHE A 654 -7.87 34.08 -33.88
N LEU A 655 -8.55 35.02 -34.54
CA LEU A 655 -8.58 35.16 -35.99
C LEU A 655 -7.28 35.76 -36.55
N GLU A 656 -6.70 36.79 -35.92
CA GLU A 656 -5.44 37.40 -36.40
C GLU A 656 -4.23 36.47 -36.21
N LEU A 657 -4.28 35.52 -35.27
CA LEU A 657 -3.29 34.45 -35.09
C LEU A 657 -3.58 33.18 -35.93
N ASP A 658 -4.61 33.21 -36.78
CA ASP A 658 -5.05 32.12 -37.68
C ASP A 658 -5.36 30.77 -36.99
N PHE A 659 -5.65 30.78 -35.69
CA PHE A 659 -5.81 29.55 -34.90
C PHE A 659 -6.96 28.66 -35.39
N LEU A 660 -8.03 29.25 -35.95
CA LEU A 660 -9.20 28.50 -36.41
C LEU A 660 -8.86 27.59 -37.60
N ASN A 661 -8.14 28.10 -38.60
CA ASN A 661 -7.79 27.33 -39.78
C ASN A 661 -6.74 26.26 -39.47
N ARG A 662 -5.81 26.57 -38.54
CA ARG A 662 -4.61 25.78 -38.27
C ARG A 662 -4.84 24.63 -37.30
N PHE A 663 -5.70 24.83 -36.30
CA PHE A 663 -6.14 23.78 -35.36
C PHE A 663 -7.55 23.24 -35.67
N HIS A 664 -8.11 23.62 -36.83
CA HIS A 664 -9.45 23.26 -37.29
C HIS A 664 -10.55 23.50 -36.25
N ILE A 665 -10.49 24.65 -35.56
CA ILE A 665 -11.41 25.00 -34.47
C ILE A 665 -12.74 25.46 -35.06
N GLU A 666 -13.83 24.76 -34.74
CA GLU A 666 -15.18 25.21 -35.07
C GLU A 666 -15.48 26.56 -34.40
N TYR A 667 -15.83 27.57 -35.22
CA TYR A 667 -16.05 28.94 -34.74
C TYR A 667 -17.13 29.05 -33.64
N LEU A 668 -18.19 28.24 -33.73
CA LEU A 668 -19.24 28.18 -32.71
C LEU A 668 -18.73 27.59 -31.37
N VAL A 669 -17.85 26.59 -31.43
CA VAL A 669 -17.21 25.99 -30.24
C VAL A 669 -16.27 26.99 -29.58
N LEU A 670 -15.51 27.77 -30.37
CA LEU A 670 -14.68 28.87 -29.85
C LEU A 670 -15.53 29.96 -29.17
N CYS A 671 -16.63 30.40 -29.80
CA CYS A 671 -17.56 31.37 -29.21
C CYS A 671 -18.11 30.86 -27.87
N ARG A 672 -18.51 29.59 -27.81
CA ARG A 672 -19.04 28.97 -26.59
C ARG A 672 -17.98 28.80 -25.51
N TRP A 673 -16.77 28.40 -25.87
CA TRP A 673 -15.64 28.28 -24.93
C TRP A 673 -15.29 29.65 -24.31
N LEU A 674 -15.17 30.72 -25.10
CA LEU A 674 -14.91 32.08 -24.58
C LEU A 674 -16.01 32.55 -23.62
N LEU A 675 -17.28 32.32 -23.95
CA LEU A 675 -18.41 32.62 -23.06
C LEU A 675 -18.35 31.79 -21.77
N SER A 676 -18.00 30.50 -21.84
CA SER A 676 -17.82 29.65 -20.67
C SER A 676 -16.67 30.11 -19.79
N VAL A 677 -15.50 30.43 -20.36
CA VAL A 677 -14.35 30.98 -19.63
C VAL A 677 -14.76 32.26 -18.91
N LYS A 678 -15.32 33.24 -19.62
CA LYS A 678 -15.87 34.47 -19.03
C LYS A 678 -16.84 34.19 -17.87
N LYS A 679 -17.78 33.25 -18.04
CA LYS A 679 -18.83 32.94 -17.07
C LYS A 679 -18.28 32.39 -15.74
N ASN A 680 -17.11 31.75 -15.78
CA ASN A 680 -16.46 31.17 -14.59
C ASN A 680 -15.47 32.14 -13.90
N TYR A 681 -15.31 33.37 -14.40
CA TYR A 681 -14.70 34.45 -13.62
C TYR A 681 -15.69 34.99 -12.58
N ARG A 682 -15.22 35.15 -11.34
CA ARG A 682 -16.02 35.72 -10.24
C ARG A 682 -16.11 37.24 -10.37
N LYS A 683 -17.15 37.82 -9.78
CA LYS A 683 -17.32 39.27 -9.63
C LYS A 683 -16.54 39.78 -8.41
N VAL A 684 -15.21 39.70 -8.50
CA VAL A 684 -14.25 40.26 -7.53
C VAL A 684 -13.67 41.59 -8.03
N SER A 685 -13.01 42.33 -7.15
CA SER A 685 -12.59 43.72 -7.39
C SER A 685 -11.58 43.85 -8.53
N TYR A 686 -10.57 42.97 -8.59
CA TYR A 686 -9.50 43.00 -9.58
C TYR A 686 -9.41 41.73 -10.43
N HIS A 687 -9.23 40.55 -9.81
CA HIS A 687 -8.99 39.26 -10.50
C HIS A 687 -10.27 38.69 -11.15
N ASN A 688 -10.81 39.43 -12.12
CA ASN A 688 -12.05 39.14 -12.85
C ASN A 688 -11.79 39.10 -14.36
N TRP A 689 -12.84 38.90 -15.17
CA TRP A 689 -12.73 38.78 -16.63
C TRP A 689 -11.97 39.94 -17.32
N ARG A 690 -12.05 41.17 -16.80
CA ARG A 690 -11.31 42.32 -17.37
C ARG A 690 -9.79 42.19 -17.20
N HIS A 691 -9.34 41.64 -16.08
CA HIS A 691 -7.94 41.36 -15.85
C HIS A 691 -7.44 40.30 -16.85
N ALA A 692 -8.07 39.13 -16.88
CA ALA A 692 -7.71 38.04 -17.81
C ALA A 692 -7.74 38.47 -19.30
N PHE A 693 -8.71 39.29 -19.70
CA PHE A 693 -8.76 39.88 -21.03
C PHE A 693 -7.54 40.79 -21.31
N ASN A 694 -7.20 41.70 -20.39
CA ASN A 694 -6.03 42.59 -20.54
C ASN A 694 -4.71 41.80 -20.58
N VAL A 695 -4.56 40.74 -19.77
CA VAL A 695 -3.40 39.83 -19.81
C VAL A 695 -3.29 39.16 -21.18
N GLY A 696 -4.40 38.65 -21.73
CA GLY A 696 -4.44 38.09 -23.09
C GLY A 696 -4.13 39.11 -24.20
N GLN A 697 -4.63 40.34 -24.09
CA GLN A 697 -4.34 41.45 -25.02
C GLN A 697 -2.87 41.87 -24.98
N MET A 698 -2.28 41.89 -23.78
CA MET A 698 -0.87 42.19 -23.57
C MET A 698 0.03 41.11 -24.18
N MET A 699 -0.28 39.83 -23.93
CA MET A 699 0.42 38.69 -24.53
C MET A 699 0.33 38.73 -26.07
N PHE A 700 -0.85 38.96 -26.63
CA PHE A 700 -1.04 39.14 -28.08
C PHE A 700 -0.17 40.28 -28.62
N SER A 701 -0.20 41.47 -28.00
CA SER A 701 0.61 42.62 -28.41
C SER A 701 2.09 42.33 -28.43
N ILE A 702 2.60 41.70 -27.36
CA ILE A 702 4.01 41.30 -27.27
C ILE A 702 4.35 40.33 -28.40
N LEU A 703 3.58 39.24 -28.56
CA LEU A 703 3.84 38.20 -29.56
C LEU A 703 3.80 38.73 -31.00
N THR A 704 2.87 39.63 -31.34
CA THR A 704 2.79 40.21 -32.69
C THR A 704 3.86 41.26 -32.94
N ASN A 705 4.11 42.15 -31.98
CA ASN A 705 5.05 43.27 -32.17
C ASN A 705 6.50 42.80 -32.20
N THR A 706 6.85 41.82 -31.36
CA THR A 706 8.22 41.25 -31.27
C THR A 706 8.51 40.14 -32.27
N LYS A 707 7.48 39.54 -32.88
CA LYS A 707 7.53 38.27 -33.65
C LYS A 707 7.93 37.02 -32.83
N LEU A 708 7.85 37.04 -31.50
CA LEU A 708 8.18 35.88 -30.67
C LEU A 708 7.31 34.63 -30.94
N HIS A 709 6.16 34.77 -31.60
CA HIS A 709 5.38 33.62 -32.09
C HIS A 709 6.16 32.76 -33.10
N GLU A 710 7.06 33.35 -33.91
CA GLU A 710 7.95 32.62 -34.82
C GLU A 710 9.00 31.77 -34.05
N VAL A 711 9.29 32.12 -32.80
CA VAL A 711 10.31 31.48 -31.95
C VAL A 711 9.71 30.39 -31.07
N LEU A 712 8.54 30.65 -30.49
CA LEU A 712 7.82 29.70 -29.64
C LEU A 712 7.13 28.60 -30.48
N GLY A 713 6.70 28.95 -31.70
CA GLY A 713 5.88 28.09 -32.53
C GLY A 713 4.43 28.06 -32.05
N ASP A 714 3.60 27.32 -32.79
CA ASP A 714 2.16 27.59 -32.80
C ASP A 714 1.41 26.92 -31.66
N LEU A 715 1.84 25.70 -31.28
CA LEU A 715 1.33 24.99 -30.11
C LEU A 715 1.58 25.79 -28.82
N GLU A 716 2.79 26.37 -28.70
CA GLU A 716 3.17 27.18 -27.54
C GLU A 716 2.45 28.53 -27.54
N THR A 717 2.34 29.19 -28.69
CA THR A 717 1.61 30.46 -28.85
C THR A 717 0.12 30.28 -28.55
N PHE A 718 -0.50 29.20 -29.00
CA PHE A 718 -1.88 28.85 -28.68
C PHE A 718 -2.06 28.57 -27.18
N GLY A 719 -1.17 27.74 -26.60
CA GLY A 719 -1.17 27.44 -25.17
C GLY A 719 -1.03 28.69 -24.30
N LEU A 720 -0.15 29.63 -24.65
CA LEU A 720 0.02 30.90 -23.93
C LEU A 720 -1.23 31.78 -23.97
N ILE A 721 -1.85 31.98 -25.15
CA ILE A 721 -3.07 32.80 -25.27
C ILE A 721 -4.22 32.14 -24.49
N MET A 722 -4.34 30.82 -24.54
CA MET A 722 -5.33 30.08 -23.76
C MET A 722 -5.06 30.19 -22.25
N ALA A 723 -3.80 30.07 -21.80
CA ALA A 723 -3.41 30.25 -20.41
C ALA A 723 -3.74 31.66 -19.90
N CYS A 724 -3.40 32.70 -20.66
CA CYS A 724 -3.68 34.10 -20.29
C CYS A 724 -5.17 34.34 -20.00
N LEU A 725 -6.07 33.75 -20.80
CA LEU A 725 -7.52 33.88 -20.59
C LEU A 725 -8.05 33.01 -19.43
N CYS A 726 -7.29 32.03 -18.95
CA CYS A 726 -7.74 31.03 -17.99
C CYS A 726 -7.04 31.06 -16.62
N HIS A 727 -5.95 31.82 -16.47
CA HIS A 727 -5.04 31.72 -15.31
C HIS A 727 -5.65 32.08 -13.95
N ASP A 728 -6.77 32.80 -13.93
CA ASP A 728 -7.48 33.27 -12.72
C ASP A 728 -8.92 32.73 -12.63
N LEU A 729 -9.24 31.65 -13.35
CA LEU A 729 -10.59 31.06 -13.36
C LEU A 729 -11.07 30.69 -11.96
N ASP A 730 -12.27 31.13 -11.57
CA ASP A 730 -12.82 30.96 -10.22
C ASP A 730 -12.03 31.68 -9.09
N HIS A 731 -11.13 32.64 -9.39
CA HIS A 731 -10.39 33.38 -8.35
C HIS A 731 -11.30 34.08 -7.34
N ARG A 732 -10.97 33.94 -6.04
CA ARG A 732 -11.90 34.17 -4.92
C ARG A 732 -11.71 35.49 -4.20
N GLY A 733 -10.76 36.31 -4.63
CA GLY A 733 -10.38 37.56 -3.95
C GLY A 733 -9.45 37.34 -2.76
N THR A 734 -8.76 36.19 -2.70
CA THR A 734 -7.93 35.77 -1.57
C THR A 734 -6.71 34.99 -2.06
N ASN A 735 -5.53 35.30 -1.56
CA ASN A 735 -4.28 34.65 -1.99
C ASN A 735 -4.05 33.25 -1.36
N ASN A 736 -3.02 32.55 -1.86
CA ASN A 736 -2.56 31.25 -1.36
C ASN A 736 -2.29 31.22 0.16
N SER A 737 -1.79 32.31 0.75
CA SER A 737 -1.54 32.37 2.20
C SER A 737 -2.85 32.30 3.00
N PHE A 738 -3.89 32.99 2.55
CA PHE A 738 -5.23 32.93 3.17
C PHE A 738 -5.83 31.53 3.10
N GLN A 739 -5.72 30.85 1.95
CA GLN A 739 -6.25 29.49 1.76
C GLN A 739 -5.61 28.49 2.74
N ILE A 740 -4.28 28.60 2.96
CA ILE A 740 -3.56 27.78 3.93
C ILE A 740 -3.97 28.13 5.38
N LYS A 741 -3.98 29.43 5.74
CA LYS A 741 -4.36 29.88 7.10
C LYS A 741 -5.79 29.47 7.48
N SER A 742 -6.73 29.54 6.54
CA SER A 742 -8.14 29.16 6.71
C SER A 742 -8.40 27.64 6.62
N SER A 743 -7.36 26.82 6.36
CA SER A 743 -7.46 25.37 6.22
C SER A 743 -8.50 24.93 5.17
N SER A 744 -8.59 25.68 4.07
CA SER A 744 -9.63 25.48 3.06
C SER A 744 -9.50 24.11 2.36
N PRO A 745 -10.59 23.57 1.78
CA PRO A 745 -10.53 22.31 1.03
C PRO A 745 -9.52 22.34 -0.14
N LEU A 746 -9.25 23.51 -0.73
CA LEU A 746 -8.24 23.67 -1.78
C LEU A 746 -6.82 23.47 -1.21
N ALA A 747 -6.54 24.02 -0.03
CA ALA A 747 -5.24 23.84 0.65
C ALA A 747 -5.03 22.41 1.18
N GLN A 748 -6.09 21.60 1.30
CA GLN A 748 -5.99 20.17 1.58
C GLN A 748 -5.75 19.34 0.31
N LEU A 749 -6.20 19.83 -0.86
CA LEU A 749 -6.06 19.16 -2.16
C LEU A 749 -4.71 19.45 -2.82
N TYR A 750 -4.23 20.69 -2.75
CA TYR A 750 -2.96 21.14 -3.37
C TYR A 750 -2.00 21.71 -2.32
N SER A 751 -0.76 21.23 -2.32
CA SER A 751 0.27 21.55 -1.31
C SER A 751 1.18 22.74 -1.65
N THR A 752 1.25 23.13 -2.93
CA THR A 752 1.98 24.30 -3.44
C THR A 752 1.14 24.96 -4.53
N SER A 753 1.23 26.30 -4.69
CA SER A 753 0.53 27.06 -5.75
C SER A 753 -0.96 26.66 -5.86
N THR A 754 -1.63 26.73 -4.71
CA THR A 754 -2.94 26.11 -4.44
C THR A 754 -4.06 26.68 -5.32
N MET A 755 -4.05 27.98 -5.56
CA MET A 755 -5.02 28.64 -6.43
C MET A 755 -4.70 28.38 -7.90
N GLU A 756 -3.42 28.39 -8.29
CA GLU A 756 -2.96 28.23 -9.66
C GLU A 756 -3.25 26.81 -10.21
N HIS A 757 -3.08 25.77 -9.40
CA HIS A 757 -3.55 24.42 -9.75
C HIS A 757 -5.07 24.35 -9.89
N HIS A 758 -5.83 25.04 -9.04
CA HIS A 758 -7.29 25.11 -9.15
C HIS A 758 -7.72 25.84 -10.44
N HIS A 759 -7.04 26.93 -10.82
CA HIS A 759 -7.28 27.65 -12.07
C HIS A 759 -7.03 26.77 -13.31
N PHE A 760 -5.96 25.97 -13.30
CA PHE A 760 -5.70 24.97 -14.32
C PHE A 760 -6.79 23.88 -14.38
N ASP A 761 -7.20 23.33 -13.24
CA ASP A 761 -8.26 22.31 -13.20
C ASP A 761 -9.63 22.86 -13.66
N GLN A 762 -9.94 24.15 -13.38
CA GLN A 762 -11.10 24.83 -13.97
C GLN A 762 -10.99 24.96 -15.50
N CYS A 763 -9.81 25.31 -16.03
CA CYS A 763 -9.55 25.37 -17.47
C CYS A 763 -9.80 24.00 -18.13
N VAL A 764 -9.23 22.93 -17.56
CA VAL A 764 -9.38 21.55 -18.04
C VAL A 764 -10.85 21.07 -17.94
N MET A 765 -11.57 21.42 -16.87
CA MET A 765 -13.01 21.14 -16.76
C MET A 765 -13.81 21.80 -17.89
N ILE A 766 -13.55 23.08 -18.18
CA ILE A 766 -14.25 23.81 -19.27
C ILE A 766 -13.89 23.19 -20.63
N LEU A 767 -12.62 22.90 -20.90
CA LEU A 767 -12.17 22.29 -22.15
C LEU A 767 -12.82 20.92 -22.42
N ASN A 768 -13.01 20.10 -21.38
CA ASN A 768 -13.67 18.80 -21.52
C ASN A 768 -15.20 18.90 -21.62
N SER A 769 -15.81 20.04 -21.25
CA SER A 769 -17.27 20.22 -21.24
C SER A 769 -17.85 20.25 -22.66
N GLN A 770 -18.95 19.52 -22.89
CA GLN A 770 -19.51 19.27 -24.22
C GLN A 770 -19.80 20.55 -25.01
N GLY A 771 -19.13 20.71 -26.15
CA GLY A 771 -19.27 21.86 -27.04
C GLY A 771 -18.42 23.09 -26.65
N ASN A 772 -17.45 22.93 -25.75
CA ASN A 772 -16.37 23.90 -25.48
C ASN A 772 -14.98 23.35 -25.91
N GLN A 773 -14.97 22.21 -26.60
CA GLN A 773 -13.79 21.40 -26.89
C GLN A 773 -13.00 21.97 -28.07
N ILE A 774 -12.38 23.14 -27.90
CA ILE A 774 -11.61 23.83 -28.97
C ILE A 774 -10.37 23.05 -29.44
N LEU A 775 -9.99 21.99 -28.75
CA LEU A 775 -8.89 21.06 -29.10
C LEU A 775 -9.39 19.71 -29.64
N SER A 776 -10.63 19.61 -30.12
CA SER A 776 -11.22 18.34 -30.60
C SER A 776 -10.53 17.72 -31.82
N HIS A 777 -9.81 18.52 -32.61
CA HIS A 777 -9.24 18.12 -33.91
C HIS A 777 -7.71 18.04 -33.94
N VAL A 778 -7.01 18.33 -32.84
CA VAL A 778 -5.55 18.18 -32.75
C VAL A 778 -5.15 16.73 -32.42
N SER A 779 -3.93 16.33 -32.76
CA SER A 779 -3.43 15.00 -32.40
C SER A 779 -3.21 14.86 -30.87
N PRO A 780 -3.16 13.62 -30.33
CA PRO A 780 -2.91 13.41 -28.90
C PRO A 780 -1.56 13.98 -28.41
N GLU A 781 -0.56 14.01 -29.28
CA GLU A 781 0.78 14.54 -29.00
C GLU A 781 0.77 16.08 -28.91
N GLU A 782 0.07 16.74 -29.85
CA GLU A 782 -0.18 18.18 -29.82
C GLU A 782 -1.05 18.58 -28.63
N TYR A 783 -2.12 17.83 -28.34
CA TYR A 783 -2.97 18.06 -27.17
C TYR A 783 -2.15 18.03 -25.88
N THR A 784 -1.32 16.99 -25.70
CA THR A 784 -0.43 16.86 -24.53
C THR A 784 0.53 18.03 -24.44
N THR A 785 1.09 18.47 -25.57
CA THR A 785 2.02 19.61 -25.63
C THR A 785 1.34 20.94 -25.25
N ILE A 786 0.15 21.22 -25.82
CA ILE A 786 -0.63 22.44 -25.53
C ILE A 786 -1.03 22.48 -24.06
N ILE A 787 -1.58 21.38 -23.52
CA ILE A 787 -2.00 21.31 -22.11
C ILE A 787 -0.80 21.48 -21.17
N ARG A 788 0.36 20.91 -21.49
CA ARG A 788 1.57 21.10 -20.68
C ARG A 788 2.04 22.56 -20.67
N VAL A 789 2.00 23.25 -21.82
CA VAL A 789 2.31 24.70 -21.89
C VAL A 789 1.32 25.52 -21.06
N VAL A 790 0.05 25.14 -21.04
CA VAL A 790 -1.00 25.83 -20.27
C VAL A 790 -0.82 25.61 -18.77
N GLU A 791 -0.50 24.38 -18.35
CA GLU A 791 -0.15 24.05 -16.96
C GLU A 791 1.09 24.85 -16.50
N GLU A 792 2.18 24.77 -17.26
CA GLU A 792 3.43 25.51 -16.99
C GLU A 792 3.18 27.02 -16.87
N ALA A 793 2.41 27.60 -17.80
CA ALA A 793 2.12 29.04 -17.83
C ALA A 793 1.20 29.47 -16.68
N ILE A 794 0.10 28.75 -16.40
CA ILE A 794 -0.79 29.10 -15.28
C ILE A 794 -0.05 28.96 -13.95
N LEU A 795 0.76 27.92 -13.74
CA LEU A 795 1.58 27.80 -12.52
C LEU A 795 2.66 28.88 -12.42
N ALA A 796 3.08 29.51 -13.52
CA ALA A 796 4.08 30.57 -13.53
C ALA A 796 3.55 31.97 -13.18
N THR A 797 2.24 32.15 -12.99
CA THR A 797 1.70 33.40 -12.41
C THR A 797 1.98 33.51 -10.90
N ASP A 798 2.13 32.38 -10.20
CA ASP A 798 2.59 32.38 -8.80
C ASP A 798 3.96 33.08 -8.71
N LEU A 799 4.00 34.24 -8.04
CA LEU A 799 5.23 35.01 -7.85
C LEU A 799 6.33 34.18 -7.17
N ALA A 800 6.00 33.17 -6.37
CA ALA A 800 6.98 32.24 -5.80
C ALA A 800 7.65 31.33 -6.85
N VAL A 801 7.00 31.04 -7.98
CA VAL A 801 7.63 30.42 -9.16
C VAL A 801 8.52 31.44 -9.89
N TYR A 802 8.03 32.66 -10.09
CA TYR A 802 8.82 33.75 -10.69
C TYR A 802 10.14 34.00 -9.92
N PHE A 803 10.10 34.17 -8.59
CA PHE A 803 11.32 34.40 -7.80
C PHE A 803 12.33 33.24 -7.89
N ARG A 804 11.87 31.99 -8.06
CA ARG A 804 12.73 30.81 -8.28
C ARG A 804 13.38 30.80 -9.66
N LYS A 805 12.66 31.19 -10.72
CA LYS A 805 13.13 31.09 -12.11
C LYS A 805 13.84 32.36 -12.63
N ARG A 806 13.46 33.56 -12.17
CA ARG A 806 13.95 34.85 -12.72
C ARG A 806 15.47 35.02 -12.75
N GLY A 807 16.18 34.50 -11.74
CA GLY A 807 17.64 34.63 -11.64
C GLY A 807 18.40 33.82 -12.69
N GLN A 808 17.78 32.81 -13.29
CA GLN A 808 18.33 32.10 -14.46
C GLN A 808 18.06 32.90 -15.74
N PHE A 809 16.86 33.47 -15.88
CA PHE A 809 16.46 34.25 -17.05
C PHE A 809 17.31 35.52 -17.19
N PHE A 810 17.49 36.28 -16.11
CA PHE A 810 18.27 37.53 -16.14
C PHE A 810 19.71 37.27 -16.58
N LYS A 811 20.36 36.20 -16.10
CA LYS A 811 21.72 35.81 -16.53
C LYS A 811 21.79 35.46 -18.01
N LEU A 812 20.84 34.66 -18.51
CA LEU A 812 20.80 34.27 -19.94
C LEU A 812 20.61 35.48 -20.86
N VAL A 813 19.86 36.49 -20.42
CA VAL A 813 19.65 37.74 -21.16
C VAL A 813 20.87 38.68 -21.04
N GLU A 814 21.43 38.86 -19.83
CA GLU A 814 22.60 39.71 -19.57
C GLU A 814 23.85 39.22 -20.32
N ASN A 815 24.01 37.90 -20.49
CA ASN A 815 25.13 37.28 -21.19
C ASN A 815 24.89 37.04 -22.70
N ASP A 816 23.67 37.27 -23.22
CA ASP A 816 23.26 36.89 -24.58
C ASP A 816 23.42 35.37 -24.88
N GLU A 817 23.22 34.52 -23.86
CA GLU A 817 23.46 33.07 -23.89
C GLU A 817 22.21 32.22 -24.25
N TYR A 818 21.08 32.85 -24.56
CA TYR A 818 19.83 32.15 -24.87
C TYR A 818 19.89 31.42 -26.22
N GLN A 819 19.27 30.24 -26.26
CA GLN A 819 19.22 29.39 -27.45
C GLN A 819 17.81 28.82 -27.61
N TRP A 820 17.06 29.27 -28.63
CA TRP A 820 15.65 28.92 -28.80
C TRP A 820 15.38 27.48 -29.25
N ALA A 821 16.40 26.79 -29.77
CA ALA A 821 16.33 25.34 -30.00
C ALA A 821 16.17 24.54 -28.69
N ASN A 822 16.64 25.09 -27.55
CA ASN A 822 16.46 24.48 -26.25
C ASN A 822 15.02 24.70 -25.74
N CYS A 823 14.35 23.61 -25.35
CA CYS A 823 13.02 23.66 -24.73
C CYS A 823 13.03 24.42 -23.41
N ASP A 824 14.09 24.31 -22.61
CA ASP A 824 14.14 24.89 -21.26
C ASP A 824 14.25 26.42 -21.32
N HIS A 825 14.98 26.94 -22.31
CA HIS A 825 15.08 28.38 -22.58
C HIS A 825 13.74 28.95 -23.07
N ARG A 826 13.00 28.20 -23.92
CA ARG A 826 11.65 28.59 -24.34
C ARG A 826 10.66 28.52 -23.18
N GLU A 827 10.71 27.49 -22.33
CA GLU A 827 9.89 27.38 -21.11
C GLU A 827 10.14 28.57 -20.18
N LEU A 828 11.41 28.90 -19.92
CA LEU A 828 11.79 30.04 -19.10
C LEU A 828 11.28 31.36 -19.68
N LEU A 829 11.37 31.56 -21.00
CA LEU A 829 10.77 32.70 -21.68
C LEU A 829 9.24 32.73 -21.52
N ARG A 830 8.53 31.60 -21.72
CA ARG A 830 7.07 31.50 -21.54
C ARG A 830 6.66 31.90 -20.12
N ASN A 831 7.35 31.37 -19.12
CA ASN A 831 7.09 31.67 -17.71
C ASN A 831 7.26 33.17 -17.41
N MET A 832 8.35 33.79 -17.87
CA MET A 832 8.59 35.21 -17.65
C MET A 832 7.65 36.11 -18.45
N LEU A 833 7.27 35.70 -19.67
CA LEU A 833 6.27 36.39 -20.49
C LEU A 833 4.90 36.39 -19.80
N MET A 834 4.50 35.25 -19.21
CA MET A 834 3.26 35.15 -18.46
C MET A 834 3.24 36.12 -17.28
N THR A 835 4.28 36.10 -16.42
CA THR A 835 4.39 37.05 -15.30
C THR A 835 4.40 38.52 -15.78
N ALA A 836 5.05 38.82 -16.90
CA ALA A 836 5.08 40.18 -17.49
C ALA A 836 3.75 40.61 -18.13
N CYS A 837 2.88 39.68 -18.51
CA CYS A 837 1.53 40.02 -18.98
C CYS A 837 0.57 40.20 -17.82
N ASP A 838 0.65 39.34 -16.81
CA ASP A 838 -0.13 39.37 -15.56
C ASP A 838 0.06 40.72 -14.82
N ILE A 839 1.31 41.07 -14.47
CA ILE A 839 1.61 42.37 -13.84
C ILE A 839 1.58 43.54 -14.85
N GLY A 840 1.10 43.32 -16.08
CA GLY A 840 1.17 44.23 -17.23
C GLY A 840 0.51 45.60 -17.02
N ALA A 841 -0.41 45.72 -16.04
CA ALA A 841 -1.05 47.00 -15.70
C ALA A 841 -0.03 48.12 -15.41
N ILE A 842 1.10 47.79 -14.76
CA ILE A 842 2.15 48.76 -14.40
C ILE A 842 2.82 49.45 -15.59
N THR A 843 2.69 48.92 -16.81
CA THR A 843 3.22 49.53 -18.05
C THR A 843 2.24 50.52 -18.69
N LYS A 844 0.97 50.52 -18.27
CA LYS A 844 -0.11 51.32 -18.87
C LYS A 844 0.00 52.80 -18.50
N PRO A 845 -0.59 53.73 -19.28
CA PRO A 845 -0.59 55.16 -18.93
C PRO A 845 -1.13 55.42 -17.52
N TRP A 846 -0.60 56.45 -16.85
CA TRP A 846 -0.89 56.76 -15.44
C TRP A 846 -2.38 56.73 -15.05
N GLU A 847 -3.25 57.31 -15.88
CA GLU A 847 -4.70 57.34 -15.63
C GLU A 847 -5.33 55.94 -15.56
N VAL A 848 -4.78 54.97 -16.29
CA VAL A 848 -5.19 53.56 -16.24
C VAL A 848 -4.56 52.88 -15.03
N GLN A 849 -3.25 53.04 -14.83
CA GLN A 849 -2.53 52.36 -13.75
C GLN A 849 -3.00 52.78 -12.36
N ARG A 850 -3.38 54.05 -12.15
CA ARG A 850 -3.97 54.51 -10.89
C ARG A 850 -5.27 53.76 -10.58
N VAL A 851 -6.19 53.68 -11.55
CA VAL A 851 -7.47 52.98 -11.39
C VAL A 851 -7.25 51.49 -11.09
N VAL A 852 -6.30 50.85 -11.77
CA VAL A 852 -5.96 49.44 -11.50
C VAL A 852 -5.36 49.26 -10.11
N ALA A 853 -4.43 50.12 -9.69
CA ALA A 853 -3.84 50.07 -8.35
C ALA A 853 -4.90 50.24 -7.24
N ASP A 854 -5.90 51.11 -7.45
CA ASP A 854 -7.02 51.27 -6.51
C ASP A 854 -7.88 49.99 -6.42
N LEU A 855 -8.14 49.30 -7.54
CA LEU A 855 -8.88 48.04 -7.57
C LEU A 855 -8.13 46.89 -6.87
N VAL A 856 -6.83 46.74 -7.13
CA VAL A 856 -5.95 45.76 -6.47
C VAL A 856 -5.92 46.02 -4.95
N THR A 857 -5.77 47.28 -4.56
CA THR A 857 -5.73 47.70 -3.16
C THR A 857 -7.07 47.43 -2.45
N MET A 858 -8.20 47.68 -3.13
CA MET A 858 -9.52 47.37 -2.60
C MET A 858 -9.69 45.86 -2.32
N GLU A 859 -9.14 45.00 -3.18
CA GLU A 859 -9.17 43.55 -2.96
C GLU A 859 -8.27 43.11 -1.81
N PHE A 860 -7.05 43.63 -1.71
CA PHE A 860 -6.18 43.36 -0.55
C PHE A 860 -6.77 43.84 0.78
N PHE A 861 -7.47 44.98 0.80
CA PHE A 861 -8.20 45.43 1.98
C PHE A 861 -9.41 44.53 2.30
N GLN A 862 -10.13 44.02 1.31
CA GLN A 862 -11.20 43.04 1.52
C GLN A 862 -10.64 41.74 2.14
N GLN A 863 -9.51 41.22 1.65
CA GLN A 863 -8.83 40.08 2.28
C GLN A 863 -8.36 40.41 3.71
N GLY A 864 -7.78 41.60 3.93
CA GLY A 864 -7.31 42.01 5.25
C GLY A 864 -8.43 42.13 6.28
N ASP A 865 -9.58 42.66 5.87
CA ASP A 865 -10.81 42.72 6.68
C ASP A 865 -11.32 41.29 7.02
N MET A 866 -11.21 40.32 6.09
CA MET A 866 -11.51 38.91 6.35
C MET A 866 -10.51 38.24 7.30
N GLU A 867 -9.20 38.46 7.15
CA GLU A 867 -8.19 37.92 8.09
C GLU A 867 -8.41 38.44 9.52
N LYS A 868 -8.83 39.71 9.65
CA LYS A 868 -9.14 40.36 10.93
C LYS A 868 -10.42 39.83 11.57
N THR A 869 -11.46 39.53 10.77
CA THR A 869 -12.80 39.15 11.28
C THR A 869 -13.02 37.65 11.42
N GLU A 870 -12.55 36.84 10.47
CA GLU A 870 -12.76 35.39 10.46
C GLU A 870 -11.65 34.64 11.19
N LEU A 871 -10.40 35.06 11.01
CA LEU A 871 -9.22 34.38 11.55
C LEU A 871 -8.66 35.03 12.83
N ASN A 872 -9.16 36.20 13.22
CA ASN A 872 -8.64 37.03 14.33
C ASN A 872 -7.13 37.35 14.21
N LEU A 873 -6.62 37.47 12.99
CA LEU A 873 -5.24 37.81 12.69
C LEU A 873 -5.10 39.31 12.39
N GLN A 874 -3.96 39.91 12.73
CA GLN A 874 -3.64 41.25 12.25
C GLN A 874 -3.13 41.15 10.80
N PRO A 875 -3.77 41.80 9.83
CA PRO A 875 -3.30 41.78 8.45
C PRO A 875 -1.98 42.54 8.30
N ILE A 876 -1.18 42.15 7.31
CA ILE A 876 0.03 42.88 6.94
C ILE A 876 -0.30 44.29 6.43
N ASP A 877 0.64 45.22 6.51
CA ASP A 877 0.44 46.64 6.17
C ASP A 877 -0.17 46.86 4.78
N MET A 878 0.22 46.06 3.77
CA MET A 878 -0.32 46.10 2.41
C MET A 878 -1.82 45.75 2.31
N MET A 879 -2.33 44.99 3.27
CA MET A 879 -3.73 44.57 3.38
C MET A 879 -4.49 45.34 4.46
N ASN A 880 -3.83 46.25 5.17
CA ASN A 880 -4.44 47.02 6.26
C ASN A 880 -5.00 48.34 5.72
N ARG A 881 -6.34 48.44 5.67
CA ARG A 881 -7.08 49.65 5.30
C ARG A 881 -6.70 50.88 6.14
N GLU A 882 -6.25 50.69 7.38
CA GLU A 882 -5.79 51.76 8.28
C GLU A 882 -4.44 52.37 7.87
N LYS A 883 -3.69 51.73 6.97
CA LYS A 883 -2.38 52.18 6.44
C LYS A 883 -2.42 52.54 4.95
N GLN A 884 -3.58 52.93 4.44
CA GLN A 884 -3.78 53.35 3.05
C GLN A 884 -2.84 54.51 2.64
N ASP A 885 -2.43 55.35 3.59
CA ASP A 885 -1.50 56.46 3.39
C ASP A 885 -0.08 56.00 2.97
N GLN A 886 0.32 54.79 3.35
CA GLN A 886 1.62 54.20 3.00
C GLN A 886 1.62 53.48 1.64
N LEU A 887 0.46 53.39 0.98
CA LEU A 887 0.31 52.71 -0.31
C LEU A 887 1.30 53.18 -1.39
N PRO A 888 1.59 54.48 -1.59
CA PRO A 888 2.57 54.92 -2.59
C PRO A 888 3.97 54.35 -2.36
N ALA A 889 4.42 54.24 -1.10
CA ALA A 889 5.71 53.67 -0.76
C ALA A 889 5.75 52.15 -0.98
N MET A 890 4.64 51.45 -0.68
CA MET A 890 4.52 50.01 -0.95
C MET A 890 4.52 49.71 -2.46
N GLN A 891 3.82 50.52 -3.27
CA GLN A 891 3.83 50.42 -4.73
C GLN A 891 5.23 50.63 -5.31
N LEU A 892 6.01 51.58 -4.81
CA LEU A 892 7.41 51.76 -5.21
C LEU A 892 8.27 50.53 -4.92
N GLY A 893 8.12 49.92 -3.74
CA GLY A 893 8.81 48.69 -3.38
C GLY A 893 8.49 47.52 -4.31
N PHE A 894 7.21 47.38 -4.70
CA PHE A 894 6.77 46.39 -5.69
C PHE A 894 7.39 46.63 -7.07
N ILE A 895 7.34 47.88 -7.55
CA ILE A 895 7.90 48.29 -8.85
C ILE A 895 9.41 48.01 -8.91
N ASP A 896 10.16 48.41 -7.88
CA ASP A 896 11.62 48.27 -7.85
C ASP A 896 12.09 46.82 -7.68
N SER A 897 11.34 45.99 -6.93
CA SER A 897 11.72 44.61 -6.62
C SER A 897 11.32 43.60 -7.71
N ILE A 898 10.21 43.84 -8.42
CA ILE A 898 9.58 42.86 -9.33
C ILE A 898 9.49 43.40 -10.75
N CYS A 899 8.80 44.53 -10.97
CA CYS A 899 8.48 45.02 -12.31
C CYS A 899 9.74 45.50 -13.06
N LEU A 900 10.49 46.42 -12.45
CA LEU A 900 11.58 47.13 -13.11
C LEU A 900 12.72 46.19 -13.56
N PRO A 901 13.18 45.18 -12.78
CA PRO A 901 14.13 44.19 -13.28
C PRO A 901 13.58 43.38 -14.45
N LEU A 902 12.31 42.96 -14.40
CA LEU A 902 11.68 42.12 -15.42
C LEU A 902 11.58 42.84 -16.77
N TYR A 903 11.04 44.07 -16.80
CA TYR A 903 10.91 44.83 -18.04
C TYR A 903 12.25 45.35 -18.58
N ARG A 904 13.28 45.52 -17.73
CA ARG A 904 14.65 45.78 -18.20
C ARG A 904 15.22 44.59 -18.97
N SER A 905 15.11 43.37 -18.44
CA SER A 905 15.55 42.18 -19.17
C SER A 905 14.73 41.98 -20.46
N PHE A 906 13.41 42.23 -20.45
CA PHE A 906 12.62 42.18 -21.69
C PHE A 906 13.02 43.24 -22.72
N SER A 907 13.33 44.46 -22.30
CA SER A 907 13.84 45.51 -23.20
C SER A 907 15.23 45.19 -23.74
N ALA A 908 16.08 44.49 -22.98
CA ALA A 908 17.38 44.02 -23.45
C ALA A 908 17.27 42.83 -24.42
N LEU A 909 16.27 41.97 -24.23
CA LEU A 909 15.97 40.84 -25.12
C LEU A 909 15.40 41.30 -26.48
N ASN A 910 14.62 42.38 -26.51
CA ASN A 910 14.06 42.92 -27.75
C ASN A 910 13.73 44.42 -27.61
N ASP A 911 14.36 45.27 -28.42
CA ASP A 911 14.15 46.73 -28.44
C ASP A 911 12.66 47.13 -28.56
N ARG A 912 11.83 46.30 -29.20
CA ARG A 912 10.39 46.56 -29.37
C ARG A 912 9.58 46.43 -28.07
N LEU A 913 10.20 46.01 -26.98
CA LEU A 913 9.64 45.96 -25.63
C LEU A 913 10.06 47.18 -24.76
N TYR A 914 10.96 48.03 -25.24
CA TYR A 914 11.33 49.28 -24.56
C TYR A 914 10.14 50.16 -24.12
N PRO A 915 9.05 50.32 -24.91
CA PRO A 915 7.88 51.10 -24.47
C PRO A 915 7.21 50.59 -23.19
N LEU A 916 7.39 49.30 -22.85
CA LEU A 916 6.89 48.73 -21.60
C LEU A 916 7.73 49.19 -20.41
N LEU A 917 9.06 49.17 -20.57
CA LEU A 917 10.01 49.68 -19.58
C LEU A 917 9.80 51.19 -19.36
N GLU A 918 9.66 51.97 -20.44
CA GLU A 918 9.34 53.40 -20.37
C GLU A 918 8.06 53.65 -19.54
N GLY A 919 7.00 52.87 -19.78
CA GLY A 919 5.76 52.95 -19.00
C GLY A 919 5.96 52.71 -17.49
N VAL A 920 6.77 51.72 -17.13
CA VAL A 920 7.11 51.46 -15.71
C VAL A 920 7.93 52.59 -15.10
N GLU A 921 8.93 53.13 -15.82
CA GLU A 921 9.76 54.22 -15.31
C GLU A 921 8.96 55.52 -15.15
N LEU A 922 8.01 55.81 -16.05
CA LEU A 922 7.06 56.93 -15.93
C LEU A 922 6.13 56.77 -14.72
N ASN A 923 5.49 55.60 -14.57
CA ASN A 923 4.60 55.35 -13.43
C ASN A 923 5.36 55.35 -12.08
N ARG A 924 6.60 54.85 -12.07
CA ARG A 924 7.49 54.92 -10.90
C ARG A 924 7.78 56.35 -10.48
N MET A 925 8.03 57.25 -11.43
CA MET A 925 8.29 58.67 -11.13
C MET A 925 7.06 59.33 -10.48
N GLU A 926 5.86 59.03 -10.96
CA GLU A 926 4.62 59.59 -10.39
C GLU A 926 4.26 58.97 -9.02
N TRP A 927 4.42 57.66 -8.84
CA TRP A 927 4.31 57.04 -7.50
C TRP A 927 5.33 57.61 -6.51
N LYS A 928 6.55 57.91 -6.97
CA LYS A 928 7.57 58.58 -6.15
C LYS A 928 7.13 59.99 -5.76
N ARG A 929 6.58 60.77 -6.71
CA ARG A 929 6.05 62.11 -6.44
C ARG A 929 4.95 62.07 -5.37
N LEU A 930 4.08 61.05 -5.37
CA LEU A 930 3.05 60.86 -4.36
C LEU A 930 3.62 60.45 -2.99
N ALA A 931 4.58 59.53 -2.96
CA ALA A 931 5.25 59.11 -1.72
C ALA A 931 6.04 60.26 -1.05
N ASP A 932 6.79 61.02 -1.85
CA ASP A 932 7.56 62.18 -1.38
C ASP A 932 6.63 63.30 -0.87
N ALA A 933 5.47 63.52 -1.54
CA ALA A 933 4.46 64.48 -1.09
C ALA A 933 3.80 64.07 0.24
N HIS A 934 3.51 62.78 0.43
CA HIS A 934 2.99 62.27 1.70
C HIS A 934 4.03 62.42 2.82
N ALA A 935 5.28 62.04 2.57
CA ALA A 935 6.37 62.20 3.53
C ALA A 935 6.60 63.67 3.93
N ALA A 936 6.44 64.62 2.99
CA ALA A 936 6.48 66.04 3.27
C ALA A 936 5.31 66.51 4.16
N SER A 937 4.09 66.02 3.91
CA SER A 937 2.91 66.32 4.73
C SER A 937 3.08 65.83 6.19
N VAL A 938 3.54 64.58 6.36
CA VAL A 938 3.74 63.97 7.69
C VAL A 938 4.85 64.65 8.49
N ASN A 939 5.88 65.17 7.82
CA ASN A 939 6.95 65.94 8.47
C ASN A 939 6.53 67.39 8.77
N GLY A 940 5.66 68.00 7.95
CA GLY A 940 5.11 69.34 8.18
C GLY A 940 4.29 69.43 9.47
N ASP A 941 3.35 68.49 9.68
CA ASP A 941 2.55 68.39 10.91
C ASP A 941 3.42 68.20 12.17
N ARG A 942 4.57 67.53 12.04
CA ARG A 942 5.52 67.40 13.15
C ARG A 942 6.21 68.72 13.49
N SER A 943 6.63 69.50 12.48
CA SER A 943 7.24 70.81 12.73
C SER A 943 6.26 71.84 13.33
N ASP A 944 5.00 71.87 12.91
CA ASP A 944 4.00 72.79 13.50
C ASP A 944 3.58 72.37 14.91
N SER A 945 3.68 71.08 15.27
CA SER A 945 3.43 70.62 16.64
C SER A 945 4.54 70.99 17.63
N ASP A 946 5.81 70.99 17.20
CA ASP A 946 6.94 71.46 18.04
C ASP A 946 6.95 73.01 18.17
N ASP A 947 6.58 73.76 17.13
CA ASP A 947 6.51 75.24 17.21
C ASP A 947 5.25 75.76 17.94
N ALA A 948 4.27 74.90 18.21
CA ALA A 948 3.14 75.20 19.09
C ALA A 948 3.49 75.12 20.60
N ASP A 949 4.48 74.29 20.97
CA ASP A 949 4.97 74.20 22.36
C ASP A 949 6.07 75.24 22.65
N SER A 950 6.79 75.71 21.62
CA SER A 950 7.73 76.84 21.71
C SER A 950 7.01 78.15 22.10
N ARG A 951 5.82 78.40 21.53
CA ARG A 951 5.01 79.63 21.75
C ARG A 951 4.20 79.67 23.05
N LYS A 952 4.33 78.66 23.92
CA LYS A 952 3.76 78.66 25.29
C LYS A 952 4.78 79.01 26.37
N LYS A 953 6.02 79.40 25.99
CA LYS A 953 7.09 79.81 26.91
C LYS A 953 7.70 81.20 26.57
N THR A 954 6.84 82.14 26.21
CA THR A 954 7.07 83.60 26.30
C THR A 954 5.80 84.31 26.72
#